data_AF-A0A1F0TGD3-F1
#
_entry.id   AF-A0A1F0TGD3-F1
#
_cell.length_a   1.000
_cell.length_b   1.000
_cell.length_c   1.000
_cell.angle_alpha   90.00
_cell.angle_beta   90.00
_cell.angle_gamma   90.00
#
_symmetry.space_group_name_H-M   'P 1'
#
loop_
_entity.id
_entity.type
_entity.pdbx_description
1 polymer ?
#
loop_
_entity_poly.entity_id
_entity_poly.type
_entity_poly.pdbx_seq_one_letter_code
_entity_poly.pdbx_strand_id
1 'polypeptide(L)'
;MLYLLDRNVRTVRWNGEPLHEATSAIIKESMNGDFVLTVKYPISDTGIYKQIKEDMLIKCPTPVLGPQLFRIKKPVENNDQLEITAYHITDDIMQRSVKPVQVANQTCSIALSQMVQNAKTDLGDFSFTSDIQERRTFNMTETENIYSVLLDGKHSIVGTWEGELVRDNFSLTIKKSRGENRGVVITTHKNLKDFQRTKNSQNVVTRIHAKSTFKPEGAETETTIKVTVDSPLINSYPYINEKEYENNNAKTVEELKKWAQAKFTNEDIDKVSDSIKLEAYELDGQIVHLGDTVNLKSLKHNVDIFKKAVAYEYDGLKEEYISLEFDDKASFGGSGVSNGLSDVTNAILGATYSAQEIAIERAARNADLAFEQQSSQLKKEVEDGIELIKAKAEENKKKLSDEINRRFQEFNPSGFEEAKAKAEEALQKAGANADLVEEAKRIAADNAKDLNAFKTSTQKEREKLSDELKRYSREEAENKLTEIREVLASNYVSKRTYVEDAEGTRQRLEAITQDNKSKLAEYKQSVDGQFTKLSSQIADKVDRLDFQQIKETSLIYERILGRTDSNVASNIARMALTSELFEVEVGKRFSNLTNLFYAPTKIPKYISSVATDKHLSRVGFGDHDGIRINYTDSMSGWLGVRFPLTKKFIKQGESLGYRIEIAVDKVPRDGRVLIQLLDNTTSLGMYYNSQITLTKTGNQVFTGYLDIPRTGELNEYSIRFTLTSPGNIVIHKPMVIDKRIIPEEFVDSTDYNSEYNRVTMSLLQDSFAIKALNSAGDIIAGINVGANGNNRIVGKATHISGETLIDNAVIKSAMIDKLKTANFEAGSVTTTILGAEAVTAEKVKFDTAFIKKLVSQQAFINELFAQRATITQVQSIDITGEHVRGGRISSINGNTTFDLQTGWLEMNGHGVGIKNRFLGRPLQYLTFGAGTINGVNGTYTALLSNRNGLQKMDNTSAGIQIWNGRTGANVETAITFYGQTMDFMQSGQYGVTSLSINAINRQITGVEEIVLKGVSLSKVLDDIYDNFRNLGAVAGNYSRGYYPKWR
;
A
#
# COMPACT_ATOMS: atom_id res chain seq x y z
N MET A 1 -10.00 -22.84 -0.23
CA MET A 1 -9.75 -23.72 0.96
C MET A 1 -8.30 -23.55 1.42
N LEU A 2 -8.07 -23.43 2.73
CA LEU A 2 -6.75 -23.20 3.34
C LEU A 2 -6.04 -24.49 3.75
N TYR A 3 -4.70 -24.50 3.72
CA TYR A 3 -3.90 -25.65 4.19
C TYR A 3 -2.79 -25.21 5.14
N LEU A 4 -2.65 -25.90 6.26
CA LEU A 4 -1.54 -25.78 7.21
C LEU A 4 -0.39 -26.69 6.76
N LEU A 5 0.80 -26.12 6.69
CA LEU A 5 2.02 -26.74 6.21
C LEU A 5 3.10 -26.66 7.30
N ASP A 6 4.00 -27.64 7.32
CA ASP A 6 5.17 -27.62 8.20
C ASP A 6 6.10 -26.43 7.84
N ARG A 7 6.87 -25.97 8.82
CA ARG A 7 7.78 -24.82 8.72
C ARG A 7 8.83 -24.95 7.59
N ASN A 8 9.15 -26.16 7.17
CA ASN A 8 10.23 -26.44 6.20
C ASN A 8 9.74 -26.68 4.76
N VAL A 9 8.43 -26.54 4.49
CA VAL A 9 7.90 -26.77 3.14
C VAL A 9 8.43 -25.70 2.17
N ARG A 10 9.12 -26.17 1.12
CA ARG A 10 9.73 -25.33 0.07
C ARG A 10 9.03 -25.43 -1.29
N THR A 11 8.05 -26.33 -1.42
CA THR A 11 7.30 -26.51 -2.67
C THR A 11 5.80 -26.40 -2.44
N VAL A 12 5.14 -25.53 -3.19
CA VAL A 12 3.69 -25.24 -3.10
C VAL A 12 2.82 -26.41 -3.59
N ARG A 13 3.42 -27.48 -4.13
CA ARG A 13 2.73 -28.63 -4.72
C ARG A 13 2.05 -29.54 -3.68
N TRP A 14 2.49 -29.52 -2.43
CA TRP A 14 1.94 -30.36 -1.37
C TRP A 14 0.83 -29.60 -0.63
N ASN A 15 -0.35 -30.19 -0.57
CA ASN A 15 -1.40 -29.73 0.34
C ASN A 15 -1.15 -30.40 1.70
N GLY A 16 -1.04 -29.59 2.75
CA GLY A 16 -0.92 -30.07 4.12
C GLY A 16 -2.28 -30.32 4.77
N GLU A 17 -2.36 -30.12 6.08
CA GLU A 17 -3.60 -30.34 6.84
C GLU A 17 -4.65 -29.28 6.47
N PRO A 18 -5.86 -29.65 6.00
CA PRO A 18 -6.88 -28.68 5.59
C PRO A 18 -7.48 -27.95 6.80
N LEU A 19 -7.39 -26.62 6.79
CA LEU A 19 -7.97 -25.75 7.81
C LEU A 19 -9.45 -25.46 7.49
N HIS A 20 -10.27 -26.51 7.47
CA HIS A 20 -11.66 -26.47 7.02
C HIS A 20 -12.63 -25.73 7.96
N GLU A 21 -12.24 -25.53 9.23
CA GLU A 21 -13.06 -24.83 10.23
C GLU A 21 -12.75 -23.33 10.32
N ALA A 22 -11.81 -22.81 9.52
CA ALA A 22 -11.48 -21.39 9.54
C ALA A 22 -12.73 -20.54 9.29
N THR A 23 -13.03 -19.60 10.20
CA THR A 23 -14.22 -18.75 10.12
C THR A 23 -13.97 -17.52 9.24
N SER A 24 -12.73 -17.06 9.14
CA SER A 24 -12.33 -15.99 8.23
C SER A 24 -10.88 -16.11 7.81
N ALA A 25 -10.56 -15.74 6.57
CA ALA A 25 -9.18 -15.62 6.09
C ALA A 25 -9.06 -14.36 5.22
N ILE A 26 -8.53 -13.28 5.80
CA ILE A 26 -8.46 -11.98 5.14
C ILE A 26 -7.01 -11.71 4.76
N ILE A 27 -6.76 -11.58 3.46
CA ILE A 27 -5.49 -11.19 2.90
C ILE A 27 -5.52 -9.69 2.67
N LYS A 28 -4.47 -9.00 3.11
CA LYS A 28 -4.21 -7.60 2.80
C LYS A 28 -2.89 -7.49 2.06
N GLU A 29 -2.93 -7.02 0.82
CA GLU A 29 -1.74 -6.72 0.04
C GLU A 29 -1.76 -5.24 -0.35
N SER A 30 -0.64 -4.55 -0.12
CA SER A 30 -0.40 -3.18 -0.57
C SER A 30 0.80 -3.14 -1.52
N MET A 31 0.71 -2.27 -2.53
CA MET A 31 1.74 -2.07 -3.54
C MET A 31 3.03 -1.58 -2.87
N ASN A 32 4.12 -2.32 -3.09
CA ASN A 32 5.42 -2.05 -2.46
C ASN A 32 5.39 -1.98 -0.92
N GLY A 33 4.36 -2.55 -0.28
CA GLY A 33 4.13 -2.47 1.16
C GLY A 33 3.90 -3.83 1.79
N ASP A 34 2.98 -3.90 2.75
CA ASP A 34 2.66 -5.12 3.50
C ASP A 34 1.92 -6.15 2.65
N PHE A 35 2.22 -7.43 2.90
CA PHE A 35 1.48 -8.57 2.38
C PHE A 35 1.21 -9.58 3.51
N VAL A 36 0.02 -9.48 4.11
CA VAL A 36 -0.32 -10.13 5.39
C VAL A 36 -1.63 -10.88 5.27
N LEU A 37 -1.68 -12.06 5.89
CA LEU A 37 -2.86 -12.89 6.05
C LEU A 37 -3.31 -12.87 7.52
N THR A 38 -4.58 -12.58 7.75
CA THR A 38 -5.22 -12.70 9.08
C THR A 38 -6.27 -13.80 9.04
N VAL A 39 -6.09 -14.84 9.84
CA VAL A 39 -7.04 -15.98 9.92
C VAL A 39 -7.68 -16.00 11.31
N LYS A 40 -8.99 -16.24 11.36
CA LYS A 40 -9.70 -16.60 12.59
C LYS A 40 -10.08 -18.07 12.50
N TYR A 41 -9.67 -18.84 13.50
CA TYR A 41 -9.89 -20.27 13.56
C TYR A 41 -10.56 -20.64 14.88
N PRO A 42 -11.71 -21.33 14.90
CA PRO A 42 -12.44 -21.61 16.14
C PRO A 42 -11.70 -22.62 17.00
N ILE A 43 -11.83 -22.49 18.33
CA ILE A 43 -11.39 -23.51 19.27
C ILE A 43 -12.49 -24.57 19.32
N SER A 44 -12.25 -25.71 18.68
CA SER A 44 -13.22 -26.78 18.52
C SER A 44 -12.71 -28.13 19.04
N ASP A 45 -13.64 -29.06 19.21
CA ASP A 45 -13.36 -30.41 19.72
C ASP A 45 -12.49 -31.26 18.77
N THR A 46 -12.28 -30.82 17.52
CA THR A 46 -11.44 -31.53 16.54
C THR A 46 -9.95 -31.41 16.85
N GLY A 47 -9.55 -30.42 17.67
CA GLY A 47 -8.18 -30.26 18.14
C GLY A 47 -7.18 -29.78 17.09
N ILE A 48 -7.62 -29.46 15.87
CA ILE A 48 -6.75 -28.98 14.77
C ILE A 48 -6.09 -27.64 15.15
N TYR A 49 -6.79 -26.78 15.88
CA TYR A 49 -6.26 -25.51 16.38
C TYR A 49 -4.97 -25.68 17.21
N LYS A 50 -4.80 -26.82 17.93
CA LYS A 50 -3.60 -27.13 18.73
C LYS A 50 -2.38 -27.46 17.88
N GLN A 51 -2.59 -27.80 16.61
CA GLN A 51 -1.51 -28.08 15.67
C GLN A 51 -0.95 -26.81 15.05
N ILE A 52 -1.72 -25.71 15.05
CA ILE A 52 -1.31 -24.41 14.54
C ILE A 52 -0.28 -23.81 15.50
N LYS A 53 0.96 -23.67 15.04
CA LYS A 53 2.07 -23.14 15.84
C LYS A 53 2.76 -21.99 15.14
N GLU A 54 3.51 -21.21 15.93
CA GLU A 54 4.44 -20.20 15.43
C GLU A 54 5.41 -20.81 14.40
N ASP A 55 5.72 -20.02 13.37
CA ASP A 55 6.58 -20.34 12.21
C ASP A 55 6.11 -21.47 11.28
N MET A 56 4.93 -22.05 11.51
CA MET A 56 4.26 -22.89 10.50
C MET A 56 3.78 -22.05 9.32
N LEU A 57 3.45 -22.73 8.22
CA LEU A 57 3.04 -22.10 6.97
C LEU A 57 1.55 -22.30 6.71
N ILE A 58 0.86 -21.27 6.21
CA ILE A 58 -0.50 -21.35 5.70
C ILE A 58 -0.46 -21.08 4.20
N LYS A 59 -0.99 -22.03 3.43
CA LYS A 59 -1.24 -21.85 2.00
C LYS A 59 -2.65 -21.27 1.83
N CYS A 60 -2.72 -20.07 1.27
CA CYS A 60 -3.97 -19.33 1.06
C CYS A 60 -4.09 -18.90 -0.41
N PRO A 61 -5.26 -19.06 -1.06
CA PRO A 61 -5.49 -18.52 -2.39
C PRO A 61 -5.45 -16.98 -2.36
N THR A 62 -4.78 -16.38 -3.33
CA THR A 62 -4.68 -14.92 -3.54
C THR A 62 -5.11 -14.57 -4.97
N PRO A 63 -5.57 -13.34 -5.23
CA PRO A 63 -5.95 -12.94 -6.58
C PRO A 63 -4.74 -12.90 -7.53
N VAL A 64 -4.94 -13.28 -8.80
CA VAL A 64 -3.94 -13.34 -9.90
C VAL A 64 -2.84 -14.40 -9.72
N LEU A 65 -2.13 -14.34 -8.60
CA LEU A 65 -0.93 -15.16 -8.33
C LEU A 65 -1.27 -16.55 -7.80
N GLY A 66 -2.55 -16.84 -7.54
CA GLY A 66 -3.00 -18.14 -7.06
C GLY A 66 -2.59 -18.41 -5.60
N PRO A 67 -2.36 -19.68 -5.21
CA PRO A 67 -2.01 -20.02 -3.83
C PRO A 67 -0.63 -19.51 -3.41
N GLN A 68 -0.60 -18.72 -2.33
CA GLN A 68 0.62 -18.13 -1.76
C GLN A 68 0.88 -18.67 -0.34
N LEU A 69 2.15 -18.67 0.06
CA LEU A 69 2.61 -19.13 1.38
C LEU A 69 2.74 -17.98 2.38
N PHE A 70 2.14 -18.15 3.55
CA PHE A 70 2.21 -17.20 4.66
C PHE A 70 2.77 -17.86 5.92
N ARG A 71 3.76 -17.24 6.55
CA ARG A 71 4.42 -17.66 7.79
C ARG A 71 3.68 -17.14 9.00
N ILE A 72 3.21 -18.03 9.86
CA ILE A 72 2.56 -17.66 11.12
C ILE A 72 3.58 -17.00 12.05
N LYS A 73 3.36 -15.74 12.44
CA LYS A 73 4.22 -15.04 13.40
C LYS A 73 3.53 -14.78 14.74
N LYS A 74 2.20 -14.64 14.73
CA LYS A 74 1.46 -14.28 15.94
C LYS A 74 0.13 -15.04 16.02
N PRO A 75 0.10 -16.22 16.66
CA PRO A 75 -1.14 -16.86 17.10
C PRO A 75 -1.57 -16.27 18.45
N VAL A 76 -2.80 -15.79 18.54
CA VAL A 76 -3.40 -15.25 19.78
C VAL A 76 -4.62 -16.10 20.12
N GLU A 77 -4.55 -16.83 21.23
CA GLU A 77 -5.67 -17.60 21.75
C GLU A 77 -6.63 -16.68 22.49
N ASN A 78 -7.87 -16.58 22.00
CA ASN A 78 -9.00 -15.97 22.69
C ASN A 78 -9.94 -17.07 23.23
N ASN A 79 -11.00 -16.68 23.95
CA ASN A 79 -11.92 -17.63 24.61
C ASN A 79 -12.49 -18.70 23.67
N ASP A 80 -12.89 -18.32 22.45
CA ASP A 80 -13.60 -19.22 21.51
C ASP A 80 -12.90 -19.37 20.15
N GLN A 81 -11.82 -18.62 19.90
CA GLN A 81 -11.12 -18.62 18.62
C GLN A 81 -9.64 -18.25 18.74
N LEU A 82 -8.83 -18.84 17.88
CA LEU A 82 -7.43 -18.50 17.62
C LEU A 82 -7.36 -17.44 16.51
N GLU A 83 -6.81 -16.27 16.80
CA GLU A 83 -6.50 -15.24 15.82
C GLU A 83 -5.05 -15.35 15.37
N ILE A 84 -4.83 -15.56 14.08
CA ILE A 84 -3.52 -15.85 13.49
C ILE A 84 -3.13 -14.70 12.57
N THR A 85 -2.02 -14.03 12.85
CA THR A 85 -1.36 -13.13 11.90
C THR A 85 -0.18 -13.83 11.25
N ALA A 86 -0.24 -13.97 9.93
CA ALA A 86 0.78 -14.60 9.12
C ALA A 86 1.29 -13.62 8.04
N TYR A 87 2.60 -13.51 7.91
CA TYR A 87 3.25 -12.64 6.92
C TYR A 87 3.62 -13.44 5.67
N HIS A 88 3.66 -12.81 4.50
CA HIS A 88 4.08 -13.50 3.29
C HIS A 88 5.49 -14.12 3.45
N ILE A 89 5.73 -15.28 2.82
CA ILE A 89 6.99 -16.05 2.95
C ILE A 89 8.25 -15.21 2.66
N THR A 90 8.15 -14.18 1.82
CA THR A 90 9.24 -13.24 1.53
C THR A 90 9.77 -12.51 2.75
N ASP A 91 8.94 -12.31 3.79
CA ASP A 91 9.36 -11.56 4.98
C ASP A 91 10.41 -12.30 5.81
N ASP A 92 10.56 -13.63 5.62
CA ASP A 92 11.61 -14.44 6.25
C ASP A 92 13.03 -13.99 5.83
N ILE A 93 13.17 -13.31 4.68
CA ILE A 93 14.46 -12.80 4.19
C ILE A 93 14.61 -11.29 4.33
N MET A 94 13.53 -10.55 4.54
CA MET A 94 13.53 -9.08 4.55
C MET A 94 14.40 -8.48 5.67
N GLN A 95 14.58 -9.19 6.79
CA GLN A 95 15.41 -8.70 7.91
C GLN A 95 16.91 -9.00 7.74
N ARG A 96 17.32 -9.70 6.67
CA ARG A 96 18.73 -10.10 6.49
C ARG A 96 19.57 -8.91 6.09
N SER A 97 20.80 -8.85 6.62
CA SER A 97 21.70 -7.74 6.33
C SER A 97 22.40 -7.86 4.97
N VAL A 98 22.52 -6.75 4.27
CA VAL A 98 23.24 -6.59 3.01
C VAL A 98 24.42 -5.64 3.24
N LYS A 99 25.63 -6.05 2.83
CA LYS A 99 26.82 -5.20 2.85
C LYS A 99 26.69 -4.08 1.80
N PRO A 100 27.36 -2.93 1.96
CA PRO A 100 27.34 -1.82 1.00
C PRO A 100 27.37 -2.25 -0.46
N VAL A 101 26.40 -1.78 -1.26
CA VAL A 101 26.24 -2.07 -2.69
C VAL A 101 26.41 -0.76 -3.46
N GLN A 102 27.23 -0.76 -4.49
CA GLN A 102 27.41 0.39 -5.38
C GLN A 102 27.20 -0.03 -6.83
N VAL A 103 26.11 0.47 -7.40
CA VAL A 103 25.65 0.16 -8.74
C VAL A 103 25.57 1.49 -9.49
N ALA A 104 26.50 1.75 -10.40
CA ALA A 104 26.50 2.97 -11.21
C ALA A 104 26.01 2.69 -12.63
N ASN A 105 24.94 3.39 -13.05
CA ASN A 105 24.38 3.33 -14.40
C ASN A 105 24.07 1.89 -14.91
N GLN A 106 23.41 1.08 -14.08
CA GLN A 106 23.01 -0.28 -14.44
C GLN A 106 21.50 -0.47 -14.40
N THR A 107 21.02 -1.62 -14.88
CA THR A 107 19.60 -2.01 -14.82
C THR A 107 19.19 -2.47 -13.42
N CYS A 108 17.89 -2.46 -13.13
CA CYS A 108 17.34 -2.93 -11.86
C CYS A 108 17.74 -4.40 -11.56
N SER A 109 17.75 -5.25 -12.59
CA SER A 109 18.15 -6.67 -12.45
C SER A 109 19.61 -6.83 -11.97
N ILE A 110 20.51 -5.93 -12.39
CA ILE A 110 21.91 -5.94 -11.93
C ILE A 110 21.99 -5.46 -10.47
N ALA A 111 21.23 -4.43 -10.11
CA ALA A 111 21.17 -3.94 -8.73
C ALA A 111 20.65 -5.02 -7.76
N LEU A 112 19.58 -5.71 -8.14
CA LEU A 112 19.05 -6.86 -7.38
C LEU A 112 20.08 -7.99 -7.27
N SER A 113 20.78 -8.31 -8.35
CA SER A 113 21.82 -9.35 -8.32
C SER A 113 22.99 -8.98 -7.40
N GLN A 114 23.39 -7.71 -7.36
CA GLN A 114 24.42 -7.23 -6.43
C GLN A 114 23.95 -7.23 -4.98
N MET A 115 22.67 -6.89 -4.71
CA MET A 115 22.08 -7.01 -3.39
C MET A 115 22.11 -8.46 -2.89
N VAL A 116 21.71 -9.42 -3.73
CA VAL A 116 21.75 -10.85 -3.41
C VAL A 116 23.18 -11.32 -3.10
N GLN A 117 24.17 -10.86 -3.87
CA GLN A 117 25.58 -11.20 -3.64
C GLN A 117 26.13 -10.62 -2.33
N ASN A 118 25.70 -9.41 -1.98
CA ASN A 118 26.19 -8.71 -0.80
C ASN A 118 25.39 -9.04 0.47
N ALA A 119 24.35 -9.87 0.37
CA ALA A 119 23.67 -10.43 1.54
C ALA A 119 24.66 -11.23 2.40
N LYS A 120 24.68 -10.95 3.71
CA LYS A 120 25.60 -11.63 4.64
C LYS A 120 25.26 -13.12 4.83
N THR A 121 24.02 -13.50 4.57
CA THR A 121 23.50 -14.84 4.79
C THR A 121 22.79 -15.33 3.53
N ASP A 122 23.06 -16.58 3.14
CA ASP A 122 22.55 -17.20 1.91
C ASP A 122 21.02 -17.11 1.82
N LEU A 123 20.52 -16.44 0.77
CA LEU A 123 19.09 -16.18 0.53
C LEU A 123 18.29 -17.42 0.12
N GLY A 124 18.91 -18.60 0.02
CA GLY A 124 18.21 -19.86 -0.18
C GLY A 124 17.49 -19.91 -1.53
N ASP A 125 16.22 -20.33 -1.53
CA ASP A 125 15.45 -20.54 -2.76
C ASP A 125 14.82 -19.26 -3.33
N PHE A 126 15.08 -18.10 -2.70
CA PHE A 126 14.47 -16.85 -3.11
C PHE A 126 15.16 -16.25 -4.34
N SER A 127 14.39 -15.96 -5.38
CA SER A 127 14.88 -15.34 -6.62
C SER A 127 14.45 -13.88 -6.74
N PHE A 128 15.32 -13.05 -7.31
CA PHE A 128 15.09 -11.63 -7.51
C PHE A 128 15.29 -11.28 -8.97
N THR A 129 14.25 -10.78 -9.63
CA THR A 129 14.28 -10.43 -11.07
C THR A 129 13.61 -9.08 -11.33
N SER A 130 13.86 -8.50 -12.51
CA SER A 130 13.20 -7.27 -12.95
C SER A 130 13.14 -7.19 -14.48
N ASP A 131 12.06 -6.59 -15.00
CA ASP A 131 11.88 -6.29 -16.43
C ASP A 131 12.35 -4.87 -16.81
N ILE A 132 12.72 -4.04 -15.82
CA ILE A 132 13.06 -2.62 -16.00
C ILE A 132 14.44 -2.50 -16.67
N GLN A 133 14.45 -1.93 -17.88
CA GLN A 133 15.67 -1.77 -18.70
C GLN A 133 16.36 -0.41 -18.49
N GLU A 134 15.68 0.54 -17.87
CA GLU A 134 16.20 1.86 -17.54
C GLU A 134 17.42 1.74 -16.63
N ARG A 135 18.49 2.46 -16.99
CA ARG A 135 19.73 2.45 -16.23
C ARG A 135 19.72 3.56 -15.20
N ARG A 136 19.99 3.21 -13.95
CA ARG A 136 20.09 4.17 -12.83
C ARG A 136 21.26 3.82 -11.93
N THR A 137 21.56 4.74 -11.04
CA THR A 137 22.63 4.59 -10.04
C THR A 137 22.00 4.40 -8.67
N PHE A 138 22.45 3.35 -7.96
CA PHE A 138 22.06 3.02 -6.60
C PHE A 138 23.32 2.81 -5.77
N ASN A 139 23.48 3.61 -4.72
CA ASN A 139 24.62 3.55 -3.83
C ASN A 139 24.14 3.43 -2.39
N MET A 140 24.64 2.41 -1.70
CA MET A 140 24.43 2.16 -0.28
C MET A 140 25.79 2.22 0.42
N THR A 141 25.91 3.11 1.41
CA THR A 141 27.18 3.35 2.14
C THR A 141 27.31 2.52 3.41
N GLU A 142 26.19 2.14 4.02
CA GLU A 142 26.14 1.41 5.29
C GLU A 142 25.59 -0.01 5.11
N THR A 143 25.76 -0.86 6.13
CA THR A 143 25.10 -2.17 6.12
C THR A 143 23.65 -2.00 6.55
N GLU A 144 22.73 -2.34 5.67
CA GLU A 144 21.30 -2.23 5.89
C GLU A 144 20.62 -3.60 5.74
N ASN A 145 19.30 -3.69 5.95
CA ASN A 145 18.55 -4.93 5.77
C ASN A 145 17.89 -4.98 4.38
N ILE A 146 17.50 -6.16 3.91
CA ILE A 146 16.87 -6.31 2.58
C ILE A 146 15.60 -5.48 2.47
N TYR A 147 14.81 -5.37 3.55
CA TYR A 147 13.62 -4.52 3.57
C TYR A 147 13.97 -3.07 3.23
N SER A 148 15.00 -2.49 3.85
CA SER A 148 15.33 -1.09 3.63
C SER A 148 15.96 -0.84 2.27
N VAL A 149 16.84 -1.74 1.85
CA VAL A 149 17.46 -1.71 0.52
C VAL A 149 16.43 -1.87 -0.60
N LEU A 150 15.42 -2.72 -0.40
CA LEU A 150 14.44 -3.05 -1.43
C LEU A 150 13.22 -2.13 -1.42
N LEU A 151 12.71 -1.75 -0.24
CA LEU A 151 11.38 -1.15 -0.05
C LEU A 151 11.36 0.17 0.74
N ASP A 152 12.34 0.46 1.62
CA ASP A 152 12.26 1.62 2.50
C ASP A 152 12.59 2.93 1.76
N GLY A 153 11.54 3.51 1.19
CA GLY A 153 11.54 4.84 0.61
C GLY A 153 12.21 4.95 -0.76
N LYS A 154 12.38 6.19 -1.22
CA LYS A 154 12.76 6.51 -2.61
C LYS A 154 14.26 6.26 -2.92
N HIS A 155 15.03 5.90 -1.89
CA HIS A 155 16.41 5.48 -2.01
C HIS A 155 16.58 3.96 -2.03
N SER A 156 15.48 3.20 -1.97
CA SER A 156 15.48 1.76 -2.20
C SER A 156 15.62 1.41 -3.69
N ILE A 157 15.90 0.15 -4.01
CA ILE A 157 15.95 -0.34 -5.39
C ILE A 157 14.59 -0.16 -6.08
N VAL A 158 13.48 -0.47 -5.40
CA VAL A 158 12.13 -0.27 -5.96
C VAL A 158 11.86 1.21 -6.19
N GLY A 159 12.24 2.07 -5.23
CA GLY A 159 12.05 3.52 -5.34
C GLY A 159 12.92 4.18 -6.42
N THR A 160 14.17 3.73 -6.57
CA THR A 160 15.13 4.30 -7.53
C THR A 160 14.69 4.02 -8.97
N TRP A 161 14.24 2.79 -9.25
CA TRP A 161 13.76 2.39 -10.57
C TRP A 161 12.26 2.61 -10.78
N GLU A 162 11.56 3.20 -9.81
CA GLU A 162 10.11 3.49 -9.88
C GLU A 162 9.30 2.23 -10.22
N GLY A 163 9.74 1.08 -9.68
CA GLY A 163 9.15 -0.22 -9.96
C GLY A 163 8.01 -0.61 -9.03
N GLU A 164 7.29 -1.65 -9.42
CA GLU A 164 6.21 -2.27 -8.68
C GLU A 164 6.59 -3.71 -8.33
N LEU A 165 6.73 -4.01 -7.04
CA LEU A 165 7.13 -5.31 -6.54
C LEU A 165 5.95 -6.30 -6.62
N VAL A 166 6.23 -7.44 -7.25
CA VAL A 166 5.38 -8.63 -7.29
C VAL A 166 6.05 -9.72 -6.47
N ARG A 167 5.34 -10.25 -5.48
CA ARG A 167 5.80 -11.32 -4.61
C ARG A 167 5.00 -12.58 -4.91
N ASP A 168 5.63 -13.56 -5.54
CA ASP A 168 5.03 -14.87 -5.83
C ASP A 168 5.87 -15.95 -5.15
N ASN A 169 5.43 -16.35 -3.95
CA ASN A 169 6.10 -17.31 -3.08
C ASN A 169 7.58 -16.94 -2.89
N PHE A 170 8.50 -17.71 -3.48
CA PHE A 170 9.94 -17.47 -3.40
C PHE A 170 10.48 -16.54 -4.49
N SER A 171 9.66 -16.14 -5.47
CA SER A 171 10.06 -15.23 -6.54
C SER A 171 9.64 -13.80 -6.23
N LEU A 172 10.61 -12.88 -6.24
CA LEU A 172 10.40 -11.44 -6.12
C LEU A 172 10.74 -10.79 -7.46
N THR A 173 9.75 -10.18 -8.09
CA THR A 173 9.92 -9.53 -9.40
C THR A 173 9.58 -8.04 -9.30
N ILE A 174 10.50 -7.16 -9.68
CA ILE A 174 10.22 -5.72 -9.80
C ILE A 174 9.82 -5.43 -11.24
N LYS A 175 8.54 -5.10 -11.45
CA LYS A 175 8.00 -4.75 -12.77
C LYS A 175 7.92 -3.24 -12.96
N LYS A 176 8.03 -2.77 -14.20
CA LYS A 176 7.74 -1.34 -14.53
C LYS A 176 6.27 -0.97 -14.27
N SER A 177 5.35 -1.90 -14.54
CA SER A 177 3.92 -1.78 -14.21
C SER A 177 3.37 -3.18 -13.98
N ARG A 178 2.77 -3.43 -12.81
CA ARG A 178 2.18 -4.71 -12.42
C ARG A 178 0.82 -4.94 -13.08
N GLY A 179 0.02 -3.89 -13.21
CA GLY A 179 -1.31 -3.97 -13.82
C GLY A 179 -1.43 -3.26 -15.16
N GLU A 180 -2.61 -3.40 -15.75
CA GLU A 180 -2.94 -2.92 -17.09
C GLU A 180 -4.17 -2.00 -17.05
N ASN A 181 -4.35 -1.17 -18.08
CA ASN A 181 -5.59 -0.41 -18.23
C ASN A 181 -6.64 -1.28 -18.93
N ARG A 182 -7.49 -1.94 -18.13
CA ARG A 182 -8.56 -2.83 -18.62
C ARG A 182 -9.82 -2.08 -19.09
N GLY A 183 -9.82 -0.74 -19.09
CA GLY A 183 -10.97 0.08 -19.51
C GLY A 183 -12.18 0.01 -18.56
N VAL A 184 -12.00 -0.48 -17.34
CA VAL A 184 -13.07 -0.62 -16.35
C VAL A 184 -13.51 0.76 -15.85
N VAL A 185 -14.83 1.01 -15.88
CA VAL A 185 -15.44 2.25 -15.40
C VAL A 185 -16.28 1.97 -14.17
N ILE A 186 -15.88 2.52 -13.03
CA ILE A 186 -16.60 2.37 -11.76
C ILE A 186 -17.52 3.57 -11.55
N THR A 187 -18.84 3.33 -11.45
CA THR A 187 -19.85 4.38 -11.28
C THR A 187 -20.70 4.20 -10.02
N THR A 188 -21.08 5.31 -9.37
CA THR A 188 -21.81 5.33 -8.09
C THR A 188 -23.20 4.68 -8.10
N HIS A 189 -23.75 4.36 -9.27
CA HIS A 189 -25.11 3.83 -9.41
C HIS A 189 -25.15 2.34 -9.78
N LYS A 190 -23.99 1.70 -9.98
CA LYS A 190 -23.91 0.28 -10.37
C LYS A 190 -23.04 -0.57 -9.45
N ASN A 191 -21.80 -0.15 -9.19
CA ASN A 191 -20.73 -1.05 -8.70
C ASN A 191 -20.13 -0.58 -7.38
N LEU A 192 -20.87 0.17 -6.56
CA LEU A 192 -20.31 1.00 -5.50
C LEU A 192 -21.20 0.94 -4.25
N LYS A 193 -20.83 0.05 -3.32
CA LYS A 193 -21.55 -0.15 -2.05
C LYS A 193 -21.23 0.95 -1.04
N ASP A 194 -19.94 1.28 -0.91
CA ASP A 194 -19.47 2.40 -0.12
C ASP A 194 -18.32 3.14 -0.84
N PHE A 195 -18.35 4.47 -0.78
CA PHE A 195 -17.38 5.37 -1.41
C PHE A 195 -16.74 6.24 -0.33
N GLN A 196 -15.49 5.95 0.01
CA GLN A 196 -14.72 6.78 0.93
C GLN A 196 -13.58 7.47 0.18
N ARG A 197 -13.61 8.80 0.13
CA ARG A 197 -12.52 9.63 -0.41
C ARG A 197 -11.88 10.44 0.70
N THR A 198 -10.59 10.30 0.87
CA THR A 198 -9.82 11.01 1.89
C THR A 198 -8.82 11.94 1.22
N LYS A 199 -8.98 13.24 1.45
CA LYS A 199 -7.99 14.25 1.07
C LYS A 199 -7.16 14.63 2.28
N ASN A 200 -5.86 14.39 2.23
CA ASN A 200 -4.96 14.67 3.36
C ASN A 200 -3.82 15.60 2.94
N SER A 201 -3.79 16.79 3.56
CA SER A 201 -2.77 17.82 3.36
C SER A 201 -1.73 17.90 4.49
N GLN A 202 -1.84 17.02 5.51
CA GLN A 202 -1.00 17.04 6.71
C GLN A 202 0.48 16.78 6.40
N ASN A 203 0.76 15.96 5.38
CA ASN A 203 2.12 15.52 5.02
C ASN A 203 2.67 16.22 3.77
N VAL A 204 2.00 17.27 3.27
CA VAL A 204 2.50 18.05 2.13
C VAL A 204 3.80 18.73 2.53
N VAL A 205 4.85 18.64 1.71
CA VAL A 205 6.13 19.33 1.89
C VAL A 205 6.27 20.37 0.78
N THR A 206 6.41 21.63 1.16
CA THR A 206 6.56 22.76 0.23
C THR A 206 7.99 23.29 0.16
N ARG A 207 8.87 22.86 1.07
CA ARG A 207 10.29 23.22 1.12
C ARG A 207 11.16 22.06 1.60
N ILE A 208 12.23 21.81 0.87
CA ILE A 208 13.23 20.77 1.17
C ILE A 208 14.52 21.44 1.65
N HIS A 209 15.06 20.98 2.77
CA HIS A 209 16.44 21.23 3.17
C HIS A 209 17.27 19.99 2.87
N ALA A 210 18.03 20.02 1.78
CA ALA A 210 18.91 18.94 1.38
C ALA A 210 20.30 19.13 1.99
N LYS A 211 20.88 18.06 2.55
CA LYS A 211 22.28 18.00 2.99
C LYS A 211 23.03 16.88 2.26
N SER A 212 24.31 17.08 1.99
CA SER A 212 25.21 16.03 1.50
C SER A 212 26.50 16.12 2.27
N THR A 213 26.90 15.03 2.93
CA THR A 213 28.18 14.92 3.62
C THR A 213 29.06 13.97 2.83
N PHE A 214 30.20 14.47 2.34
CA PHE A 214 31.14 13.68 1.56
C PHE A 214 32.60 14.02 1.92
N LYS A 215 33.51 13.07 1.75
CA LYS A 215 34.94 13.24 1.95
C LYS A 215 35.63 13.48 0.60
N PRO A 216 36.18 14.68 0.32
CA PRO A 216 36.96 14.93 -0.89
C PRO A 216 38.23 14.06 -0.92
N GLU A 217 38.64 13.57 -2.10
CA GLU A 217 39.88 12.78 -2.25
C GLU A 217 41.08 13.56 -1.70
N GLY A 218 41.75 13.00 -0.69
CA GLY A 218 42.95 13.58 -0.06
C GLY A 218 42.72 14.45 1.18
N ALA A 219 41.48 14.71 1.60
CA ALA A 219 41.18 15.46 2.82
C ALA A 219 41.02 14.53 4.04
N GLU A 220 41.46 14.94 5.24
CA GLU A 220 41.22 14.17 6.47
C GLU A 220 39.81 14.37 7.05
N THR A 221 39.15 15.48 6.73
CA THR A 221 37.85 15.89 7.27
C THR A 221 36.72 15.78 6.25
N GLU A 222 35.50 15.50 6.75
CA GLU A 222 34.28 15.44 5.95
C GLU A 222 33.76 16.86 5.64
N THR A 223 33.28 17.06 4.41
CA THR A 223 32.67 18.31 3.96
C THR A 223 31.17 18.13 3.82
N THR A 224 30.37 18.96 4.50
CA THR A 224 28.90 18.98 4.36
C THR A 224 28.44 20.18 3.53
N ILE A 225 27.72 19.93 2.43
CA ILE A 225 27.01 20.96 1.66
C ILE A 225 25.52 20.93 2.01
N LYS A 226 24.88 22.09 2.11
CA LYS A 226 23.45 22.24 2.41
C LYS A 226 22.77 23.14 1.38
N VAL A 227 21.58 22.76 0.92
CA VAL A 227 20.78 23.49 -0.06
C VAL A 227 19.32 23.51 0.38
N THR A 228 18.66 24.65 0.22
CA THR A 228 17.21 24.76 0.41
C THR A 228 16.54 24.94 -0.95
N VAL A 229 15.48 24.18 -1.20
CA VAL A 229 14.70 24.22 -2.44
C VAL A 229 13.22 24.32 -2.11
N ASP A 230 12.54 25.27 -2.76
CA ASP A 230 11.11 25.53 -2.59
C ASP A 230 10.32 24.94 -3.77
N SER A 231 9.15 24.38 -3.46
CA SER A 231 8.20 23.95 -4.48
C SER A 231 7.57 25.16 -5.19
N PRO A 232 7.30 25.07 -6.51
CA PRO A 232 6.47 26.06 -7.22
C PRO A 232 5.07 26.26 -6.59
N LEU A 233 4.57 25.29 -5.84
CA LEU A 233 3.27 25.32 -5.15
C LEU A 233 3.36 25.89 -3.72
N ILE A 234 4.50 26.41 -3.29
CA ILE A 234 4.69 26.94 -1.92
C ILE A 234 3.65 28.01 -1.53
N ASN A 235 3.23 28.85 -2.49
CA ASN A 235 2.22 29.90 -2.26
C ASN A 235 0.77 29.39 -2.35
N SER A 236 0.55 28.11 -2.69
CA SER A 236 -0.78 27.50 -2.76
C SER A 236 -1.26 26.99 -1.41
N TYR A 237 -0.40 26.99 -0.39
CA TYR A 237 -0.68 26.52 0.96
C TYR A 237 -0.55 27.65 1.99
N PRO A 238 -1.36 27.66 3.07
CA PRO A 238 -1.34 28.73 4.07
C PRO A 238 -0.07 28.73 4.96
N TYR A 239 0.67 27.62 4.99
CA TYR A 239 1.87 27.44 5.80
C TYR A 239 2.95 26.74 4.96
N ILE A 240 4.22 27.04 5.26
CA ILE A 240 5.36 26.37 4.64
C ILE A 240 5.65 25.10 5.44
N ASN A 241 5.54 23.95 4.79
CA ASN A 241 5.86 22.65 5.39
C ASN A 241 7.26 22.22 4.94
N GLU A 242 8.17 22.07 5.90
CA GLU A 242 9.59 21.84 5.67
C GLU A 242 10.00 20.40 5.99
N LYS A 243 10.91 19.82 5.18
CA LYS A 243 11.47 18.49 5.45
C LYS A 243 12.96 18.42 5.08
N GLU A 244 13.75 17.78 5.93
CA GLU A 244 15.17 17.53 5.68
C GLU A 244 15.39 16.23 4.89
N TYR A 245 16.35 16.27 3.96
CA TYR A 245 16.73 15.14 3.13
C TYR A 245 18.26 15.06 3.01
N GLU A 246 18.83 13.86 2.99
CA GLU A 246 20.28 13.65 2.91
C GLU A 246 20.65 12.88 1.63
N ASN A 247 21.69 13.34 0.92
CA ASN A 247 22.22 12.69 -0.28
C ASN A 247 23.74 12.72 -0.25
N ASN A 248 24.39 11.64 0.19
CA ASN A 248 25.85 11.57 0.35
C ASN A 248 26.64 11.44 -0.96
N ASN A 249 25.97 11.47 -2.12
CA ASN A 249 26.61 11.33 -3.44
C ASN A 249 26.78 12.67 -4.17
N ALA A 250 26.03 13.71 -3.81
CA ALA A 250 26.11 15.00 -4.47
C ALA A 250 27.36 15.75 -3.98
N LYS A 251 28.30 16.03 -4.88
CA LYS A 251 29.57 16.70 -4.54
C LYS A 251 29.52 18.21 -4.76
N THR A 252 28.48 18.71 -5.44
CA THR A 252 28.29 20.13 -5.72
C THR A 252 26.91 20.63 -5.27
N VAL A 253 26.83 21.94 -5.01
CA VAL A 253 25.58 22.64 -4.64
C VAL A 253 24.53 22.53 -5.75
N GLU A 254 24.92 22.60 -7.02
CA GLU A 254 23.99 22.52 -8.15
C GLU A 254 23.39 21.13 -8.34
N GLU A 255 24.18 20.06 -8.16
CA GLU A 255 23.69 18.68 -8.21
C GLU A 255 22.70 18.40 -7.08
N LEU A 256 23.02 18.83 -5.86
CA LEU A 256 22.14 18.68 -4.70
C LEU A 256 20.82 19.47 -4.89
N LYS A 257 20.89 20.65 -5.51
CA LYS A 257 19.72 21.47 -5.85
C LYS A 257 18.83 20.80 -6.90
N LYS A 258 19.40 20.29 -8.00
CA LYS A 258 18.65 19.56 -9.04
C LYS A 258 18.00 18.30 -8.49
N TRP A 259 18.72 17.57 -7.64
CA TRP A 259 18.20 16.38 -6.97
C TRP A 259 17.01 16.71 -6.05
N ALA A 260 17.12 17.76 -5.22
CA ALA A 260 16.04 18.21 -4.36
C ALA A 260 14.82 18.72 -5.17
N GLN A 261 15.04 19.41 -6.30
CA GLN A 261 13.96 19.81 -7.22
C GLN A 261 13.26 18.60 -7.85
N ALA A 262 14.01 17.59 -8.26
CA ALA A 262 13.47 16.35 -8.81
C ALA A 262 12.60 15.61 -7.79
N LYS A 263 12.80 15.80 -6.47
CA LYS A 263 11.88 15.26 -5.46
C LYS A 263 10.49 15.89 -5.54
N PHE A 264 10.33 17.19 -5.77
CA PHE A 264 8.98 17.72 -5.99
C PHE A 264 8.32 17.14 -7.25
N THR A 265 9.06 17.08 -8.36
CA THR A 265 8.53 16.61 -9.65
C THR A 265 8.23 15.12 -9.70
N ASN A 266 9.06 14.28 -9.07
CA ASN A 266 8.92 12.83 -9.16
C ASN A 266 8.13 12.24 -7.98
N GLU A 267 8.09 12.94 -6.84
CA GLU A 267 7.53 12.44 -5.58
C GLU A 267 6.15 13.05 -5.31
N ASP A 268 5.78 14.14 -6.00
CA ASP A 268 4.53 14.90 -5.80
C ASP A 268 4.28 15.27 -4.33
N ILE A 269 5.34 15.35 -3.53
CA ILE A 269 5.27 15.62 -2.08
C ILE A 269 4.69 17.01 -1.77
N ASP A 270 4.62 17.89 -2.77
CA ASP A 270 4.06 19.23 -2.70
C ASP A 270 2.55 19.28 -3.04
N LYS A 271 1.89 18.12 -3.23
CA LYS A 271 0.45 18.01 -3.53
C LYS A 271 -0.31 17.29 -2.42
N VAL A 272 -1.57 17.68 -2.21
CA VAL A 272 -2.49 17.02 -1.27
C VAL A 272 -2.75 15.58 -1.74
N SER A 273 -2.56 14.61 -0.84
CA SER A 273 -2.90 13.21 -1.12
C SER A 273 -4.42 13.02 -1.21
N ASP A 274 -4.89 12.20 -2.15
CA ASP A 274 -6.30 12.03 -2.50
C ASP A 274 -6.65 10.54 -2.74
N SER A 275 -6.76 9.77 -1.66
CA SER A 275 -7.03 8.33 -1.70
C SER A 275 -8.52 8.01 -1.78
N ILE A 276 -8.86 6.95 -2.50
CA ILE A 276 -10.25 6.48 -2.64
C ILE A 276 -10.31 4.99 -2.27
N LYS A 277 -11.07 4.64 -1.23
CA LYS A 277 -11.37 3.26 -0.85
C LYS A 277 -12.78 2.89 -1.31
N LEU A 278 -12.89 1.76 -2.00
CA LEU A 278 -14.14 1.21 -2.50
C LEU A 278 -14.37 -0.18 -1.89
N GLU A 279 -15.54 -0.41 -1.29
CA GLU A 279 -15.99 -1.77 -0.98
C GLU A 279 -16.45 -2.46 -2.26
N ALA A 280 -15.92 -3.65 -2.54
CA ALA A 280 -16.25 -4.41 -3.74
C ALA A 280 -17.48 -5.29 -3.50
N TYR A 281 -18.42 -5.28 -4.44
CA TYR A 281 -19.29 -6.41 -4.75
C TYR A 281 -18.95 -6.78 -6.20
N GLU A 282 -18.87 -8.06 -6.53
CA GLU A 282 -18.50 -8.55 -7.86
C GLU A 282 -19.08 -7.65 -8.96
N LEU A 283 -18.17 -6.94 -9.63
CA LEU A 283 -18.42 -6.16 -10.82
C LEU A 283 -18.91 -7.13 -11.90
N ASP A 284 -20.13 -6.95 -12.42
CA ASP A 284 -20.71 -7.53 -13.65
C ASP A 284 -19.67 -8.18 -14.63
N GLY A 285 -19.08 -9.32 -14.29
CA GLY A 285 -18.01 -9.99 -15.05
C GLY A 285 -16.69 -9.24 -15.29
N GLN A 286 -16.39 -8.11 -14.63
CA GLN A 286 -15.16 -7.31 -14.84
C GLN A 286 -14.28 -7.22 -13.59
N ILE A 287 -13.24 -8.05 -13.50
CA ILE A 287 -12.35 -8.11 -12.34
C ILE A 287 -11.26 -7.03 -12.44
N VAL A 288 -11.14 -6.19 -11.41
CA VAL A 288 -10.03 -5.22 -11.22
C VAL A 288 -9.01 -5.85 -10.30
N HIS A 289 -7.74 -5.84 -10.70
CA HIS A 289 -6.64 -6.41 -9.91
C HIS A 289 -5.71 -5.32 -9.38
N LEU A 290 -4.86 -5.69 -8.41
CA LEU A 290 -3.83 -4.80 -7.89
C LEU A 290 -2.90 -4.32 -9.03
N GLY A 291 -2.71 -3.01 -9.12
CA GLY A 291 -1.94 -2.34 -10.17
C GLY A 291 -2.73 -1.93 -11.41
N ASP A 292 -3.98 -2.40 -11.58
CA ASP A 292 -4.81 -1.99 -12.72
C ASP A 292 -5.22 -0.52 -12.58
N THR A 293 -5.32 0.17 -13.72
CA THR A 293 -5.84 1.54 -13.78
C THR A 293 -7.31 1.52 -14.16
N VAL A 294 -8.15 2.17 -13.37
CA VAL A 294 -9.60 2.25 -13.58
C VAL A 294 -10.06 3.69 -13.74
N ASN A 295 -11.17 3.90 -14.46
CA ASN A 295 -11.82 5.20 -14.54
C ASN A 295 -12.93 5.30 -13.50
N LEU A 296 -12.76 6.18 -12.52
CA LEU A 296 -13.76 6.44 -11.47
C LEU A 296 -14.65 7.59 -11.89
N LYS A 297 -15.92 7.27 -12.19
CA LYS A 297 -16.94 8.25 -12.59
C LYS A 297 -18.09 8.31 -11.59
N SER A 298 -18.07 9.32 -10.73
CA SER A 298 -19.17 9.60 -9.81
C SER A 298 -19.77 10.97 -10.07
N LEU A 299 -21.01 10.99 -10.59
CA LEU A 299 -21.80 12.22 -10.71
C LEU A 299 -22.11 12.84 -9.34
N LYS A 300 -22.42 12.00 -8.33
CA LYS A 300 -22.74 12.42 -6.96
C LYS A 300 -21.58 13.14 -6.27
N HIS A 301 -20.34 12.71 -6.53
CA HIS A 301 -19.14 13.28 -5.92
C HIS A 301 -18.35 14.20 -6.86
N ASN A 302 -18.87 14.46 -8.07
CA ASN A 302 -18.21 15.21 -9.15
C ASN A 302 -16.78 14.74 -9.43
N VAL A 303 -16.62 13.42 -9.64
CA VAL A 303 -15.33 12.76 -9.88
C VAL A 303 -15.36 12.10 -11.25
N ASP A 304 -14.42 12.44 -12.14
CA ASP A 304 -14.11 11.73 -13.40
C ASP A 304 -12.58 11.71 -13.54
N ILE A 305 -11.94 10.70 -12.93
CA ILE A 305 -10.48 10.59 -12.85
C ILE A 305 -10.02 9.14 -13.01
N PHE A 306 -8.84 8.97 -13.62
CA PHE A 306 -8.14 7.70 -13.65
C PHE A 306 -7.33 7.52 -12.37
N LYS A 307 -7.49 6.36 -11.73
CA LYS A 307 -6.75 5.97 -10.52
C LYS A 307 -6.27 4.54 -10.64
N LYS A 308 -5.12 4.25 -10.00
CA LYS A 308 -4.52 2.91 -9.98
C LYS A 308 -4.88 2.18 -8.68
N ALA A 309 -5.21 0.90 -8.73
CA ALA A 309 -5.41 0.09 -7.52
C ALA A 309 -4.05 -0.17 -6.83
N VAL A 310 -3.90 0.27 -5.58
CA VAL A 310 -2.64 0.18 -4.79
C VAL A 310 -2.74 -0.71 -3.58
N ALA A 311 -3.93 -1.07 -3.13
CA ALA A 311 -4.09 -2.13 -2.13
C ALA A 311 -5.41 -2.86 -2.31
N TYR A 312 -5.50 -4.05 -1.74
CA TYR A 312 -6.76 -4.79 -1.63
C TYR A 312 -6.86 -5.53 -0.30
N GLU A 313 -8.10 -5.79 0.09
CA GLU A 313 -8.48 -6.80 1.08
C GLU A 313 -9.27 -7.89 0.37
N TYR A 314 -8.91 -9.16 0.60
CA TYR A 314 -9.46 -10.31 -0.11
C TYR A 314 -9.80 -11.44 0.85
N ASP A 315 -10.96 -12.06 0.67
CA ASP A 315 -11.39 -13.22 1.44
C ASP A 315 -10.87 -14.50 0.79
N GLY A 316 -9.84 -15.10 1.37
CA GLY A 316 -9.23 -16.35 0.88
C GLY A 316 -10.07 -17.62 1.09
N LEU A 317 -11.21 -17.54 1.80
CA LEU A 317 -12.15 -18.66 1.92
C LEU A 317 -13.21 -18.61 0.82
N LYS A 318 -13.75 -17.42 0.55
CA LYS A 318 -14.76 -17.19 -0.49
C LYS A 318 -14.17 -16.94 -1.88
N GLU A 319 -12.88 -16.60 -1.92
CA GLU A 319 -12.15 -16.22 -3.13
C GLU A 319 -12.66 -14.91 -3.77
N GLU A 320 -13.12 -13.97 -2.94
CA GLU A 320 -13.74 -12.70 -3.34
C GLU A 320 -13.00 -11.46 -2.79
N TYR A 321 -13.00 -10.34 -3.53
CA TYR A 321 -12.49 -9.06 -3.02
C TYR A 321 -13.44 -8.46 -1.99
N ILE A 322 -12.91 -8.04 -0.84
CA ILE A 322 -13.63 -7.30 0.21
C ILE A 322 -13.57 -5.81 -0.09
N SER A 323 -12.36 -5.29 -0.35
CA SER A 323 -12.16 -3.88 -0.71
C SER A 323 -10.95 -3.68 -1.62
N LEU A 324 -11.01 -2.61 -2.41
CA LEU A 324 -9.92 -2.12 -3.26
C LEU A 324 -9.62 -0.67 -2.90
N GLU A 325 -8.35 -0.36 -2.69
CA GLU A 325 -7.86 0.98 -2.43
C GLU A 325 -7.15 1.52 -3.68
N PHE A 326 -7.55 2.71 -4.09
CA PHE A 326 -7.03 3.41 -5.25
C PHE A 326 -6.14 4.56 -4.83
N ASP A 327 -5.06 4.75 -5.60
CA ASP A 327 -3.96 5.64 -5.29
C ASP A 327 -4.35 7.11 -5.19
N ASP A 328 -3.41 7.91 -4.68
CA ASP A 328 -3.54 9.35 -4.53
C ASP A 328 -3.21 10.14 -5.81
N LYS A 329 -2.53 9.54 -6.78
CA LYS A 329 -2.09 10.23 -8.00
C LYS A 329 -3.20 10.26 -9.05
N ALA A 330 -3.65 11.46 -9.42
CA ALA A 330 -4.41 11.63 -10.65
C ALA A 330 -3.46 11.36 -11.82
N SER A 331 -3.65 10.26 -12.55
CA SER A 331 -2.83 9.95 -13.72
C SER A 331 -3.12 10.97 -14.83
N PHE A 332 -2.31 12.04 -14.89
CA PHE A 332 -2.36 13.01 -15.97
C PHE A 332 -1.65 12.39 -17.19
N GLY A 333 -2.45 11.88 -18.14
CA GLY A 333 -1.95 11.53 -19.45
C GLY A 333 -1.34 12.76 -20.13
N GLY A 334 -0.07 12.65 -20.50
CA GLY A 334 0.63 13.71 -21.21
C GLY A 334 2.00 13.25 -21.65
N SER A 335 2.09 12.71 -22.87
CA SER A 335 3.33 12.67 -23.62
C SER A 335 3.93 14.09 -23.67
N GLY A 336 5.03 14.29 -22.96
CA GLY A 336 5.75 15.56 -22.89
C GLY A 336 7.24 15.31 -23.04
N VAL A 337 7.69 15.33 -24.29
CA VAL A 337 9.10 15.40 -24.68
C VAL A 337 9.78 16.58 -23.98
N SER A 338 10.78 16.33 -23.14
CA SER A 338 11.97 17.20 -23.05
C SER A 338 13.09 16.53 -22.24
N ASN A 339 14.32 16.71 -22.75
CA ASN A 339 15.63 16.44 -22.15
C ASN A 339 16.39 15.16 -22.55
N GLY A 340 16.15 14.66 -23.77
CA GLY A 340 17.00 13.66 -24.43
C GLY A 340 18.40 14.14 -24.88
N LEU A 341 19.06 15.05 -24.15
CA LEU A 341 20.41 15.52 -24.52
C LEU A 341 21.40 15.63 -23.35
N SER A 342 20.94 15.63 -22.10
CA SER A 342 21.82 15.68 -20.92
C SER A 342 22.37 14.30 -20.49
N ASP A 343 21.70 13.21 -20.86
CA ASP A 343 22.06 11.85 -20.41
C ASP A 343 23.19 11.22 -21.23
N VAL A 344 23.40 11.70 -22.46
CA VAL A 344 24.49 11.21 -23.32
C VAL A 344 25.85 11.74 -22.86
N THR A 345 25.89 12.91 -22.20
CA THR A 345 27.14 13.53 -21.77
C THR A 345 27.72 12.87 -20.51
N ASN A 346 26.88 12.35 -19.61
CA ASN A 346 27.34 11.64 -18.40
C ASN A 346 27.72 10.18 -18.66
N ALA A 347 27.27 9.58 -19.76
CA ALA A 347 27.69 8.23 -20.17
C ALA A 347 29.13 8.19 -20.73
N ILE A 348 29.72 9.34 -21.09
CA ILE A 348 31.05 9.42 -21.73
C ILE A 348 32.17 9.67 -20.71
N LEU A 349 31.88 10.18 -19.51
CA LEU A 349 32.91 10.66 -18.56
C LEU A 349 33.24 9.71 -17.38
N GLY A 350 32.65 8.52 -17.32
CA GLY A 350 32.78 7.61 -16.17
C GLY A 350 33.47 6.26 -16.46
N ALA A 351 34.38 6.19 -17.42
CA ALA A 351 35.09 4.95 -17.70
C ALA A 351 36.23 4.72 -16.69
N THR A 352 35.99 3.85 -15.70
CA THR A 352 37.07 3.10 -15.04
C THR A 352 36.70 1.62 -15.02
N TYR A 353 37.42 0.87 -15.85
CA TYR A 353 37.35 -0.58 -16.01
C TYR A 353 38.02 -1.28 -14.83
N SER A 354 37.33 -2.24 -14.19
CA SER A 354 37.89 -3.53 -13.72
C SER A 354 36.94 -4.26 -12.73
N ALA A 355 35.82 -4.79 -13.22
CA ALA A 355 35.07 -5.84 -12.48
C ALA A 355 34.14 -6.68 -13.37
N GLN A 356 34.40 -6.76 -14.69
CA GLN A 356 33.41 -7.23 -15.67
C GLN A 356 33.55 -8.68 -16.14
N GLU A 357 34.44 -9.50 -15.59
CA GLU A 357 34.49 -10.93 -15.96
C GLU A 357 33.78 -11.85 -14.94
N ILE A 358 33.71 -11.49 -13.66
CA ILE A 358 33.06 -12.33 -12.63
C ILE A 358 31.54 -12.04 -12.52
N ALA A 359 31.10 -10.83 -12.88
CA ALA A 359 29.70 -10.43 -12.81
C ALA A 359 28.85 -11.00 -13.96
N ILE A 360 29.43 -11.19 -15.15
CA ILE A 360 28.73 -11.73 -16.34
C ILE A 360 28.44 -13.22 -16.16
N GLU A 361 29.40 -13.99 -15.64
CA GLU A 361 29.28 -15.44 -15.45
C GLU A 361 28.32 -15.83 -14.29
N ARG A 362 28.07 -14.90 -13.35
CA ARG A 362 27.16 -15.11 -12.21
C ARG A 362 25.77 -14.50 -12.41
N ALA A 363 25.67 -13.39 -13.15
CA ALA A 363 24.40 -12.91 -13.66
C ALA A 363 23.81 -13.92 -14.66
N ALA A 364 24.66 -14.59 -15.45
CA ALA A 364 24.27 -15.76 -16.25
C ALA A 364 23.69 -16.87 -15.38
N ARG A 365 24.27 -17.19 -14.21
CA ARG A 365 23.68 -18.19 -13.28
C ARG A 365 22.32 -17.79 -12.71
N ASN A 366 22.12 -16.52 -12.35
CA ASN A 366 20.81 -16.04 -11.87
C ASN A 366 19.77 -16.04 -13.00
N ALA A 367 20.18 -15.64 -14.21
CA ALA A 367 19.36 -15.71 -15.41
C ALA A 367 19.07 -17.16 -15.85
N ASP A 368 20.03 -18.09 -15.70
CA ASP A 368 19.87 -19.52 -15.96
C ASP A 368 18.91 -20.16 -14.96
N LEU A 369 18.99 -19.79 -13.66
CA LEU A 369 18.00 -20.21 -12.66
C LEU A 369 16.61 -19.68 -12.96
N ALA A 370 16.48 -18.41 -13.36
CA ALA A 370 15.20 -17.82 -13.76
C ALA A 370 14.65 -18.46 -15.06
N PHE A 371 15.52 -18.79 -16.02
CA PHE A 371 15.18 -19.48 -17.25
C PHE A 371 14.80 -20.95 -16.99
N GLU A 372 15.51 -21.66 -16.10
CA GLU A 372 15.14 -23.00 -15.66
C GLU A 372 13.79 -23.02 -14.94
N GLN A 373 13.50 -21.99 -14.12
CA GLN A 373 12.21 -21.83 -13.46
C GLN A 373 11.09 -21.56 -14.46
N GLN A 374 11.27 -20.64 -15.42
CA GLN A 374 10.29 -20.38 -16.49
C GLN A 374 10.11 -21.60 -17.41
N SER A 375 11.19 -22.28 -17.76
CA SER A 375 11.14 -23.50 -18.58
C SER A 375 10.44 -24.64 -17.83
N SER A 376 10.68 -24.78 -16.53
CA SER A 376 9.99 -25.75 -15.66
C SER A 376 8.51 -25.40 -15.48
N GLN A 377 8.18 -24.11 -15.40
CA GLN A 377 6.81 -23.62 -15.29
C GLN A 377 6.03 -23.83 -16.59
N LEU A 378 6.64 -23.53 -17.74
CA LEU A 378 6.03 -23.79 -19.05
C LEU A 378 5.89 -25.30 -19.30
N LYS A 379 6.90 -26.10 -18.93
CA LYS A 379 6.82 -27.58 -18.97
C LYS A 379 5.69 -28.08 -18.09
N LYS A 380 5.47 -27.46 -16.93
CA LYS A 380 4.39 -27.78 -16.00
C LYS A 380 3.02 -27.38 -16.56
N GLU A 381 2.87 -26.20 -17.15
CA GLU A 381 1.62 -25.79 -17.82
C GLU A 381 1.26 -26.72 -18.97
N VAL A 382 2.27 -27.20 -19.70
CA VAL A 382 2.09 -28.20 -20.77
C VAL A 382 1.73 -29.58 -20.18
N GLU A 383 2.40 -30.03 -19.11
CA GLU A 383 2.08 -31.30 -18.42
C GLU A 383 0.68 -31.27 -17.79
N ASP A 384 0.33 -30.20 -17.09
CA ASP A 384 -0.98 -29.97 -16.47
C ASP A 384 -2.07 -29.86 -17.56
N GLY A 385 -1.76 -29.17 -18.67
CA GLY A 385 -2.64 -29.10 -19.85
C GLY A 385 -2.87 -30.47 -20.50
N ILE A 386 -1.82 -31.30 -20.60
CA ILE A 386 -1.91 -32.67 -21.11
C ILE A 386 -2.73 -33.55 -20.15
N GLU A 387 -2.53 -33.45 -18.83
CA GLU A 387 -3.34 -34.17 -17.85
C GLU A 387 -4.80 -33.73 -17.88
N LEU A 388 -5.07 -32.44 -18.03
CA LEU A 388 -6.43 -31.90 -18.08
C LEU A 388 -7.15 -32.31 -19.37
N ILE A 389 -6.44 -32.33 -20.51
CA ILE A 389 -6.94 -32.89 -21.77
C ILE A 389 -7.20 -34.41 -21.62
N LYS A 390 -6.30 -35.15 -20.96
CA LYS A 390 -6.46 -36.59 -20.72
C LYS A 390 -7.63 -36.89 -19.78
N ALA A 391 -7.83 -36.08 -18.74
CA ALA A 391 -8.96 -36.18 -17.82
C ALA A 391 -10.28 -35.86 -18.52
N LYS A 392 -10.35 -34.78 -19.32
CA LYS A 392 -11.52 -34.45 -20.15
C LYS A 392 -11.82 -35.51 -21.20
N ALA A 393 -10.78 -36.08 -21.82
CA ALA A 393 -10.95 -37.17 -22.78
C ALA A 393 -11.52 -38.44 -22.12
N GLU A 394 -11.04 -38.80 -20.92
CA GLU A 394 -11.55 -39.96 -20.18
C GLU A 394 -12.96 -39.71 -19.61
N GLU A 395 -13.27 -38.48 -19.20
CA GLU A 395 -14.62 -38.06 -18.80
C GLU A 395 -15.61 -38.13 -19.99
N ASN A 396 -15.22 -37.60 -21.15
CA ASN A 396 -16.04 -37.65 -22.36
C ASN A 396 -16.23 -39.10 -22.85
N LYS A 397 -15.20 -39.94 -22.74
CA LYS A 397 -15.29 -41.37 -23.02
C LYS A 397 -16.28 -42.07 -22.07
N LYS A 398 -16.26 -41.73 -20.78
CA LYS A 398 -17.21 -42.26 -19.80
C LYS A 398 -18.63 -41.79 -20.08
N LYS A 399 -18.86 -40.49 -20.31
CA LYS A 399 -20.16 -39.92 -20.69
C LYS A 399 -20.72 -40.55 -21.97
N LEU A 400 -19.87 -40.74 -22.98
CA LEU A 400 -20.28 -41.38 -24.23
C LEU A 400 -20.59 -42.86 -24.01
N SER A 401 -19.80 -43.56 -23.19
CA SER A 401 -20.07 -44.95 -22.83
C SER A 401 -21.38 -45.11 -22.04
N ASP A 402 -21.67 -44.18 -21.13
CA ASP A 402 -22.89 -44.17 -20.33
C ASP A 402 -24.12 -43.84 -21.19
N GLU A 403 -24.01 -42.90 -22.14
CA GLU A 403 -25.07 -42.58 -23.10
C GLU A 403 -25.34 -43.73 -24.08
N ILE A 404 -24.28 -44.42 -24.54
CA ILE A 404 -24.42 -45.63 -25.36
C ILE A 404 -25.11 -46.73 -24.55
N ASN A 405 -24.72 -46.95 -23.30
CA ASN A 405 -25.36 -47.95 -22.42
C ASN A 405 -26.83 -47.59 -22.14
N ARG A 406 -27.15 -46.30 -21.95
CA ARG A 406 -28.52 -45.80 -21.79
C ARG A 406 -29.38 -46.09 -23.03
N ARG A 407 -28.89 -45.74 -24.22
CA ARG A 407 -29.60 -46.03 -25.48
C ARG A 407 -29.73 -47.53 -25.77
N PHE A 408 -28.81 -48.35 -25.27
CA PHE A 408 -28.88 -49.79 -25.38
C PHE A 408 -29.86 -50.42 -24.37
N GLN A 409 -30.00 -49.84 -23.18
CA GLN A 409 -31.02 -50.24 -22.18
C GLN A 409 -32.43 -49.81 -22.58
N GLU A 410 -32.58 -48.67 -23.27
CA GLU A 410 -33.84 -48.26 -23.90
C GLU A 410 -34.26 -49.22 -25.04
N PHE A 411 -33.32 -50.01 -25.59
CA PHE A 411 -33.57 -51.12 -26.51
C PHE A 411 -33.95 -52.41 -25.74
N ASN A 412 -35.06 -52.38 -25.01
CA ASN A 412 -35.51 -53.53 -24.21
C ASN A 412 -36.33 -54.53 -25.08
N PRO A 413 -36.00 -55.84 -25.14
CA PRO A 413 -36.69 -56.82 -26.01
C PRO A 413 -38.10 -57.23 -25.54
N SER A 414 -38.58 -56.68 -24.41
CA SER A 414 -39.82 -57.09 -23.76
C SER A 414 -41.06 -56.92 -24.65
N GLY A 415 -41.08 -55.91 -25.52
CA GLY A 415 -42.19 -55.72 -26.47
C GLY A 415 -42.27 -56.78 -27.57
N PHE A 416 -41.18 -57.49 -27.87
CA PHE A 416 -41.14 -58.51 -28.93
C PHE A 416 -41.60 -59.88 -28.44
N GLU A 417 -41.30 -60.23 -27.18
CA GLU A 417 -41.88 -61.39 -26.48
C GLU A 417 -43.40 -61.23 -26.30
N GLU A 418 -43.86 -60.02 -25.98
CA GLU A 418 -45.29 -59.71 -25.86
C GLU A 418 -46.02 -59.74 -27.21
N ALA A 419 -45.38 -59.28 -28.29
CA ALA A 419 -45.91 -59.35 -29.65
C ALA A 419 -45.92 -60.79 -30.19
N LYS A 420 -44.89 -61.58 -29.89
CA LYS A 420 -44.82 -63.01 -30.22
C LYS A 420 -45.89 -63.81 -29.48
N ALA A 421 -46.08 -63.56 -28.18
CA ALA A 421 -47.13 -64.20 -27.37
C ALA A 421 -48.54 -63.84 -27.87
N LYS A 422 -48.79 -62.57 -28.24
CA LYS A 422 -50.07 -62.13 -28.82
C LYS A 422 -50.32 -62.70 -30.22
N ALA A 423 -49.27 -62.89 -31.02
CA ALA A 423 -49.37 -63.52 -32.34
C ALA A 423 -49.64 -65.03 -32.24
N GLU A 424 -48.97 -65.73 -31.32
CA GLU A 424 -49.21 -67.16 -31.04
C GLU A 424 -50.63 -67.40 -30.48
N GLU A 425 -51.11 -66.52 -29.59
CA GLU A 425 -52.48 -66.60 -29.06
C GLU A 425 -53.56 -66.31 -30.13
N ALA A 426 -53.27 -65.39 -31.07
CA ALA A 426 -54.15 -65.09 -32.21
C ALA A 426 -54.20 -66.25 -33.23
N LEU A 427 -53.07 -66.93 -33.46
CA LEU A 427 -52.99 -68.12 -34.33
C LEU A 427 -53.72 -69.34 -33.74
N GLN A 428 -53.69 -69.54 -32.41
CA GLN A 428 -54.46 -70.59 -31.73
C GLN A 428 -55.97 -70.32 -31.74
N LYS A 429 -56.40 -69.06 -31.61
CA LYS A 429 -57.82 -68.67 -31.67
C LYS A 429 -58.41 -68.72 -33.09
N ALA A 430 -57.59 -68.71 -34.14
CA ALA A 430 -58.03 -68.66 -35.54
C ALA A 430 -58.21 -70.03 -36.23
N GLY A 431 -57.84 -71.15 -35.60
CA GLY A 431 -58.11 -72.49 -36.15
C GLY A 431 -57.45 -72.80 -37.50
N ALA A 432 -56.22 -72.33 -37.72
CA ALA A 432 -55.48 -72.54 -38.97
C ALA A 432 -54.86 -73.95 -39.07
N ASN A 433 -54.85 -74.53 -40.28
CA ASN A 433 -54.34 -75.88 -40.60
C ASN A 433 -52.86 -76.07 -40.21
N ALA A 434 -52.49 -77.29 -39.81
CA ALA A 434 -51.18 -77.66 -39.26
C ALA A 434 -49.96 -77.23 -40.11
N ASP A 435 -50.10 -77.18 -41.44
CA ASP A 435 -49.01 -76.78 -42.35
C ASP A 435 -48.65 -75.29 -42.24
N LEU A 436 -49.63 -74.40 -41.98
CA LEU A 436 -49.37 -72.97 -41.78
C LEU A 436 -48.70 -72.68 -40.43
N VAL A 437 -48.98 -73.51 -39.42
CA VAL A 437 -48.34 -73.41 -38.10
C VAL A 437 -46.87 -73.82 -38.17
N GLU A 438 -46.53 -74.85 -38.95
CA GLU A 438 -45.13 -75.22 -39.17
C GLU A 438 -44.37 -74.27 -40.10
N GLU A 439 -45.01 -73.71 -41.13
CA GLU A 439 -44.42 -72.64 -41.94
C GLU A 439 -44.12 -71.40 -41.06
N ALA A 440 -45.05 -71.04 -40.17
CA ALA A 440 -44.86 -69.93 -39.22
C ALA A 440 -43.75 -70.19 -38.18
N LYS A 441 -43.64 -71.42 -37.65
CA LYS A 441 -42.52 -71.81 -36.77
C LYS A 441 -41.19 -71.76 -37.48
N ARG A 442 -41.14 -72.18 -38.75
CA ARG A 442 -39.94 -72.13 -39.57
C ARG A 442 -39.54 -70.69 -39.89
N ILE A 443 -40.48 -69.82 -40.26
CA ILE A 443 -40.25 -68.38 -40.45
C ILE A 443 -39.79 -67.73 -39.13
N ALA A 444 -40.36 -68.11 -37.99
CA ALA A 444 -39.91 -67.61 -36.69
C ALA A 444 -38.49 -68.09 -36.32
N ALA A 445 -38.13 -69.32 -36.66
CA ALA A 445 -36.78 -69.86 -36.46
C ALA A 445 -35.75 -69.21 -37.39
N ASP A 446 -36.10 -69.00 -38.67
CA ASP A 446 -35.27 -68.29 -39.65
C ASP A 446 -35.10 -66.81 -39.25
N ASN A 447 -36.17 -66.14 -38.83
CA ASN A 447 -36.10 -64.77 -38.31
C ASN A 447 -35.27 -64.68 -37.02
N ALA A 448 -35.34 -65.67 -36.12
CA ALA A 448 -34.50 -65.71 -34.92
C ALA A 448 -33.01 -65.92 -35.25
N LYS A 449 -32.73 -66.71 -36.30
CA LYS A 449 -31.38 -66.92 -36.81
C LYS A 449 -30.84 -65.66 -37.48
N ASP A 450 -31.64 -65.00 -38.31
CA ASP A 450 -31.30 -63.73 -38.97
C ASP A 450 -31.12 -62.60 -37.95
N LEU A 451 -31.93 -62.57 -36.89
CA LEU A 451 -31.77 -61.62 -35.80
C LEU A 451 -30.51 -61.87 -34.98
N ASN A 452 -30.14 -63.14 -34.74
CA ASN A 452 -28.86 -63.47 -34.08
C ASN A 452 -27.65 -63.16 -34.99
N ALA A 453 -27.77 -63.39 -36.30
CA ALA A 453 -26.76 -63.00 -37.27
C ALA A 453 -26.60 -61.47 -37.32
N PHE A 454 -27.71 -60.73 -37.33
CA PHE A 454 -27.74 -59.26 -37.24
C PHE A 454 -27.13 -58.77 -35.92
N LYS A 455 -27.51 -59.36 -34.77
CA LYS A 455 -26.93 -59.03 -33.46
C LYS A 455 -25.41 -59.24 -33.44
N THR A 456 -24.94 -60.31 -34.07
CA THR A 456 -23.51 -60.61 -34.19
C THR A 456 -22.80 -59.66 -35.15
N SER A 457 -23.43 -59.27 -36.27
CA SER A 457 -22.86 -58.28 -37.21
C SER A 457 -22.81 -56.89 -36.61
N THR A 458 -23.86 -56.46 -35.91
CA THR A 458 -23.91 -55.16 -35.21
C THR A 458 -22.92 -55.13 -34.05
N GLN A 459 -22.68 -56.25 -33.36
CA GLN A 459 -21.65 -56.32 -32.32
C GLN A 459 -20.23 -56.27 -32.90
N LYS A 460 -19.97 -56.91 -34.04
CA LYS A 460 -18.71 -56.78 -34.78
C LYS A 460 -18.48 -55.37 -35.32
N GLU A 461 -19.51 -54.71 -35.84
CA GLU A 461 -19.45 -53.30 -36.25
C GLU A 461 -19.18 -52.37 -35.07
N ARG A 462 -19.77 -52.67 -33.89
CA ARG A 462 -19.50 -51.93 -32.65
C ARG A 462 -18.06 -52.09 -32.17
N GLU A 463 -17.49 -53.29 -32.25
CA GLU A 463 -16.08 -53.54 -31.91
C GLU A 463 -15.14 -52.84 -32.89
N LYS A 464 -15.42 -52.92 -34.21
CA LYS A 464 -14.68 -52.18 -35.24
C LYS A 464 -14.74 -50.67 -35.02
N LEU A 465 -15.92 -50.10 -34.80
CA LEU A 465 -16.09 -48.66 -34.60
C LEU A 465 -15.41 -48.20 -33.31
N SER A 466 -15.46 -49.00 -32.24
CA SER A 466 -14.73 -48.75 -30.99
C SER A 466 -13.21 -48.76 -31.21
N ASP A 467 -12.68 -49.74 -31.93
CA ASP A 467 -11.25 -49.85 -32.19
C ASP A 467 -10.75 -48.79 -33.18
N GLU A 468 -11.59 -48.40 -34.15
CA GLU A 468 -11.34 -47.29 -35.06
C GLU A 468 -11.35 -45.95 -34.32
N LEU A 469 -12.27 -45.73 -33.37
CA LEU A 469 -12.27 -44.56 -32.49
C LEU A 469 -11.01 -44.50 -31.60
N LYS A 470 -10.59 -45.65 -31.04
CA LYS A 470 -9.34 -45.73 -30.25
C LYS A 470 -8.13 -45.41 -31.13
N ARG A 471 -8.11 -45.90 -32.37
CA ARG A 471 -7.02 -45.62 -33.31
C ARG A 471 -6.98 -44.15 -33.71
N TYR A 472 -8.13 -43.56 -34.02
CA TYR A 472 -8.26 -42.14 -34.35
C TYR A 472 -7.83 -41.25 -33.18
N SER A 473 -8.21 -41.58 -31.94
CA SER A 473 -7.77 -40.84 -30.75
C SER A 473 -6.26 -40.93 -30.49
N ARG A 474 -5.63 -42.07 -30.81
CA ARG A 474 -4.18 -42.24 -30.72
C ARG A 474 -3.45 -41.50 -31.84
N GLU A 475 -3.94 -41.59 -33.07
CA GLU A 475 -3.40 -40.88 -34.24
C GLU A 475 -3.53 -39.35 -34.07
N GLU A 476 -4.67 -38.84 -33.56
CA GLU A 476 -4.84 -37.40 -33.30
C GLU A 476 -3.93 -36.91 -32.16
N ALA A 477 -3.77 -37.72 -31.10
CA ALA A 477 -2.86 -37.40 -30.00
C ALA A 477 -1.38 -37.44 -30.43
N GLU A 478 -0.97 -38.40 -31.26
CA GLU A 478 0.39 -38.47 -31.82
C GLU A 478 0.66 -37.36 -32.83
N ASN A 479 -0.32 -37.00 -33.67
CA ASN A 479 -0.20 -35.88 -34.60
C ASN A 479 -0.05 -34.55 -33.86
N LYS A 480 -0.86 -34.28 -32.83
CA LYS A 480 -0.70 -33.07 -31.98
C LYS A 480 0.61 -33.08 -31.19
N LEU A 481 1.07 -34.26 -30.74
CA LEU A 481 2.37 -34.38 -30.07
C LEU A 481 3.55 -34.13 -31.03
N THR A 482 3.41 -34.51 -32.30
CA THR A 482 4.40 -34.26 -33.36
C THR A 482 4.42 -32.78 -33.73
N GLU A 483 3.26 -32.14 -33.84
CA GLU A 483 3.11 -30.70 -34.09
C GLU A 483 3.71 -29.86 -32.94
N ILE A 484 3.50 -30.28 -31.68
CA ILE A 484 4.13 -29.68 -30.49
C ILE A 484 5.65 -29.90 -30.49
N ARG A 485 6.14 -31.08 -30.91
CA ARG A 485 7.58 -31.37 -31.03
C ARG A 485 8.26 -30.56 -32.15
N GLU A 486 7.58 -30.30 -33.26
CA GLU A 486 8.09 -29.43 -34.33
C GLU A 486 8.17 -27.96 -33.91
N VAL A 487 7.18 -27.48 -33.14
CA VAL A 487 7.21 -26.12 -32.53
C VAL A 487 8.31 -25.99 -31.46
N LEU A 488 8.56 -27.04 -30.68
CA LEU A 488 9.70 -27.10 -29.73
C LEU A 488 11.05 -27.14 -30.46
N ALA A 489 11.14 -27.87 -31.58
CA ALA A 489 12.35 -27.92 -32.40
C ALA A 489 12.65 -26.58 -33.09
N SER A 490 11.64 -25.84 -33.54
CA SER A 490 11.84 -24.51 -34.14
C SER A 490 12.31 -23.45 -33.10
N ASN A 491 11.84 -23.56 -31.86
CA ASN A 491 12.34 -22.76 -30.74
C ASN A 491 13.78 -23.14 -30.34
N TYR A 492 14.17 -24.41 -30.47
CA TYR A 492 15.56 -24.86 -30.23
C TYR A 492 16.53 -24.41 -31.35
N VAL A 493 16.07 -24.35 -32.60
CA VAL A 493 16.84 -23.77 -33.71
C VAL A 493 17.01 -22.26 -33.50
N SER A 494 15.99 -21.57 -32.98
CA SER A 494 16.09 -20.15 -32.58
C SER A 494 17.16 -19.90 -31.52
N LYS A 495 17.40 -20.85 -30.59
CA LYS A 495 18.52 -20.81 -29.63
C LYS A 495 19.88 -20.91 -30.32
N ARG A 496 20.02 -21.74 -31.37
CA ARG A 496 21.28 -21.86 -32.15
C ARG A 496 21.54 -20.60 -32.96
N THR A 497 20.49 -19.99 -33.53
CA THR A 497 20.55 -18.70 -34.23
C THR A 497 20.86 -17.54 -33.25
N TYR A 498 20.30 -17.55 -32.03
CA TYR A 498 20.61 -16.55 -31.00
C TYR A 498 22.03 -16.68 -30.44
N VAL A 499 22.56 -17.91 -30.32
CA VAL A 499 23.95 -18.16 -29.92
C VAL A 499 24.91 -17.74 -31.04
N GLU A 500 24.62 -18.02 -32.31
CA GLU A 500 25.40 -17.53 -33.45
C GLU A 500 25.34 -15.99 -33.59
N ASP A 501 24.19 -15.35 -33.39
CA ASP A 501 24.07 -13.89 -33.40
C ASP A 501 24.72 -13.24 -32.18
N ALA A 502 24.67 -13.85 -30.99
CA ALA A 502 25.37 -13.37 -29.81
C ALA A 502 26.90 -13.51 -29.95
N GLU A 503 27.38 -14.60 -30.53
CA GLU A 503 28.79 -14.83 -30.80
C GLU A 503 29.30 -13.96 -31.96
N GLY A 504 28.48 -13.74 -32.99
CA GLY A 504 28.73 -12.77 -34.06
C GLY A 504 28.70 -11.32 -33.58
N THR A 505 27.81 -10.98 -32.63
CA THR A 505 27.78 -9.68 -31.95
C THR A 505 28.99 -9.51 -31.03
N ARG A 506 29.43 -10.58 -30.34
CA ARG A 506 30.65 -10.59 -29.52
C ARG A 506 31.91 -10.36 -30.36
N GLN A 507 32.04 -11.04 -31.51
CA GLN A 507 33.16 -10.83 -32.43
C GLN A 507 33.14 -9.44 -33.07
N ARG A 508 31.95 -8.91 -33.44
CA ARG A 508 31.82 -7.52 -33.91
C ARG A 508 32.15 -6.52 -32.80
N LEU A 509 31.76 -6.78 -31.56
CA LEU A 509 32.06 -5.93 -30.41
C LEU A 509 33.56 -5.96 -30.07
N GLU A 510 34.21 -7.12 -30.13
CA GLU A 510 35.67 -7.26 -29.99
C GLU A 510 36.40 -6.52 -31.13
N ALA A 511 35.94 -6.66 -32.37
CA ALA A 511 36.51 -5.94 -33.52
C ALA A 511 36.33 -4.41 -33.39
N ILE A 512 35.15 -3.95 -32.98
CA ILE A 512 34.87 -2.53 -32.71
C ILE A 512 35.68 -2.02 -31.51
N THR A 513 35.90 -2.85 -30.49
CA THR A 513 36.72 -2.50 -29.33
C THR A 513 38.20 -2.37 -29.73
N GLN A 514 38.71 -3.27 -30.56
CA GLN A 514 40.08 -3.22 -31.08
C GLN A 514 40.30 -2.02 -32.01
N ASP A 515 39.33 -1.74 -32.89
CA ASP A 515 39.34 -0.58 -33.79
C ASP A 515 39.26 0.75 -33.01
N ASN A 516 38.37 0.83 -32.01
CA ASN A 516 38.27 1.99 -31.13
C ASN A 516 39.52 2.17 -30.26
N LYS A 517 40.16 1.09 -29.78
CA LYS A 517 41.43 1.16 -29.03
C LYS A 517 42.58 1.67 -29.90
N SER A 518 42.60 1.28 -31.17
CA SER A 518 43.58 1.75 -32.16
C SER A 518 43.37 3.24 -32.48
N LYS A 519 42.11 3.64 -32.71
CA LYS A 519 41.73 5.05 -32.92
C LYS A 519 41.96 5.92 -31.69
N LEU A 520 41.73 5.41 -30.47
CA LEU A 520 42.05 6.14 -29.23
C LEU A 520 43.55 6.31 -29.03
N ALA A 521 44.36 5.34 -29.46
CA ALA A 521 45.82 5.44 -29.41
C ALA A 521 46.34 6.51 -30.40
N GLU A 522 45.81 6.56 -31.63
CA GLU A 522 46.08 7.64 -32.58
C GLU A 522 45.61 9.01 -32.06
N TYR A 523 44.42 9.06 -31.46
CA TYR A 523 43.87 10.30 -30.88
C TYR A 523 44.72 10.77 -29.69
N LYS A 524 45.17 9.86 -28.83
CA LYS A 524 46.07 10.17 -27.71
C LYS A 524 47.43 10.66 -28.20
N GLN A 525 47.99 10.05 -29.25
CA GLN A 525 49.27 10.47 -29.82
C GLN A 525 49.17 11.85 -30.51
N SER A 526 48.03 12.14 -31.14
CA SER A 526 47.70 13.46 -31.72
C SER A 526 47.49 14.53 -30.64
N VAL A 527 46.76 14.20 -29.56
CA VAL A 527 46.52 15.08 -28.42
C VAL A 527 47.81 15.33 -27.64
N ASP A 528 48.64 14.31 -27.38
CA ASP A 528 49.94 14.47 -26.73
C ASP A 528 50.91 15.31 -27.59
N GLY A 529 50.85 15.16 -28.92
CA GLY A 529 51.57 16.01 -29.86
C GLY A 529 51.10 17.47 -29.84
N GLN A 530 49.79 17.71 -29.69
CA GLN A 530 49.22 19.06 -29.52
C GLN A 530 49.51 19.63 -28.11
N PHE A 531 49.48 18.81 -27.07
CA PHE A 531 49.78 19.18 -25.69
C PHE A 531 51.25 19.54 -25.53
N THR A 532 52.16 18.83 -26.20
CA THR A 532 53.59 19.18 -26.24
C THR A 532 53.81 20.52 -26.95
N LYS A 533 53.01 20.81 -27.99
CA LYS A 533 53.04 22.08 -28.74
C LYS A 533 52.41 23.26 -27.97
N LEU A 534 51.38 23.00 -27.16
CA LEU A 534 50.77 23.96 -26.23
C LEU A 534 51.66 24.18 -24.99
N SER A 535 52.27 23.13 -24.45
CA SER A 535 53.15 23.22 -23.29
C SER A 535 54.42 24.00 -23.61
N SER A 536 54.96 23.89 -24.83
CA SER A 536 56.07 24.74 -25.27
C SER A 536 55.66 26.21 -25.51
N GLN A 537 54.39 26.47 -25.86
CA GLN A 537 53.84 27.83 -25.99
C GLN A 537 53.44 28.46 -24.64
N ILE A 538 53.09 27.65 -23.63
CA ILE A 538 52.73 28.08 -22.28
C ILE A 538 54.00 28.32 -21.42
N ALA A 539 55.04 27.50 -21.59
CA ALA A 539 56.31 27.67 -20.89
C ALA A 539 56.99 29.03 -21.20
N ASP A 540 56.83 29.56 -22.41
CA ASP A 540 57.38 30.87 -22.80
C ASP A 540 56.50 32.08 -22.41
N LYS A 541 55.29 31.86 -21.86
CA LYS A 541 54.34 32.94 -21.48
C LYS A 541 53.95 33.00 -20.00
N VAL A 542 54.32 32.02 -19.18
CA VAL A 542 53.94 31.96 -17.75
C VAL A 542 55.02 32.47 -16.80
N ASP A 543 56.21 32.81 -17.30
CA ASP A 543 57.23 33.47 -16.49
C ASP A 543 57.12 35.01 -16.62
N ARG A 544 56.26 35.63 -15.78
CA ARG A 544 56.55 36.93 -15.08
C ARG A 544 55.37 37.65 -14.43
N LEU A 545 54.10 37.21 -14.55
CA LEU A 545 52.98 37.96 -13.94
C LEU A 545 52.26 37.25 -12.77
N ASP A 546 52.13 35.92 -12.76
CA ASP A 546 51.31 35.23 -11.75
C ASP A 546 52.04 34.95 -10.42
N PHE A 547 53.37 35.11 -10.38
CA PHE A 547 54.16 34.91 -9.15
C PHE A 547 54.11 36.11 -8.17
N GLN A 548 53.52 37.25 -8.56
CA GLN A 548 53.33 38.39 -7.65
C GLN A 548 52.06 38.31 -6.80
N GLN A 549 50.98 37.69 -7.29
CA GLN A 549 49.71 37.59 -6.55
C GLN A 549 49.73 36.56 -5.39
N ILE A 550 50.52 35.50 -5.52
CA ILE A 550 50.65 34.46 -4.48
C ILE A 550 51.48 34.98 -3.29
N LYS A 551 52.39 35.94 -3.52
CA LYS A 551 53.18 36.57 -2.45
C LYS A 551 52.31 37.45 -1.54
N GLU A 552 51.24 38.07 -2.06
CA GLU A 552 50.35 38.92 -1.27
C GLU A 552 49.38 38.11 -0.39
N THR A 553 48.96 36.93 -0.82
CA THR A 553 48.03 36.08 -0.04
C THR A 553 48.70 35.43 1.18
N SER A 554 49.99 35.08 1.07
CA SER A 554 50.79 34.57 2.19
C SER A 554 51.07 35.63 3.26
N LEU A 555 51.19 36.91 2.86
CA LEU A 555 51.38 38.05 3.78
C LEU A 555 50.12 38.40 4.60
N ILE A 556 48.93 37.91 4.21
CA ILE A 556 47.68 38.12 4.96
C ILE A 556 47.61 37.21 6.19
N TYR A 557 48.02 35.94 6.08
CA TYR A 557 48.06 35.01 7.21
C TYR A 557 49.05 35.43 8.29
N GLU A 558 50.18 36.02 7.88
CA GLU A 558 51.18 36.55 8.80
C GLU A 558 50.75 37.85 9.50
N ARG A 559 49.76 38.55 8.92
CA ARG A 559 49.16 39.76 9.51
C ARG A 559 48.00 39.45 10.47
N ILE A 560 47.29 38.34 10.30
CA ILE A 560 46.14 37.95 11.14
C ILE A 560 46.59 37.21 12.42
N LEU A 561 47.53 36.28 12.33
CA LEU A 561 47.94 35.47 13.50
C LEU A 561 49.26 35.92 14.16
N GLY A 562 50.07 36.74 13.48
CA GLY A 562 51.35 37.23 14.00
C GLY A 562 52.45 36.16 14.01
N ARG A 563 53.72 36.58 13.85
CA ARG A 563 54.88 35.69 13.72
C ARG A 563 55.62 35.37 15.04
N THR A 564 55.16 35.87 16.19
CA THR A 564 55.80 35.65 17.50
C THR A 564 54.76 35.44 18.60
N ASP A 565 55.09 34.62 19.61
CA ASP A 565 54.19 34.14 20.68
C ASP A 565 53.40 35.26 21.40
N SER A 566 53.96 36.47 21.45
CA SER A 566 53.34 37.67 22.03
C SER A 566 52.10 38.17 21.26
N ASN A 567 52.05 38.02 19.93
CA ASN A 567 50.99 38.61 19.11
C ASN A 567 49.84 37.62 18.84
N VAL A 568 50.15 36.32 18.87
CA VAL A 568 49.15 35.24 18.82
C VAL A 568 48.22 35.32 20.04
N ALA A 569 48.79 35.53 21.25
CA ALA A 569 48.01 35.67 22.48
C ALA A 569 47.05 36.88 22.48
N SER A 570 47.49 38.04 21.99
CA SER A 570 46.65 39.26 21.88
C SER A 570 45.47 39.09 20.91
N ASN A 571 45.67 38.39 19.79
CA ASN A 571 44.63 38.21 18.78
C ASN A 571 43.66 37.07 19.14
N ILE A 572 44.11 36.03 19.85
CA ILE A 572 43.25 35.00 20.45
C ILE A 572 42.41 35.59 21.59
N ALA A 573 42.98 36.48 22.43
CA ALA A 573 42.23 37.16 23.50
C ALA A 573 41.08 38.03 22.96
N ARG A 574 41.24 38.63 21.78
CA ARG A 574 40.17 39.37 21.09
C ARG A 574 39.08 38.47 20.49
N MET A 575 39.41 37.24 20.08
CA MET A 575 38.42 36.25 19.64
C MET A 575 37.67 35.60 20.81
N ALA A 576 38.31 35.46 21.98
CA ALA A 576 37.66 34.95 23.19
C ALA A 576 36.60 35.92 23.76
N LEU A 577 36.77 37.23 23.56
CA LEU A 577 35.83 38.27 24.03
C LEU A 577 34.57 38.44 23.17
N THR A 578 34.45 37.74 22.04
CA THR A 578 33.32 37.89 21.11
C THR A 578 32.45 36.64 20.96
N SER A 579 32.69 35.59 21.76
CA SER A 579 31.95 34.32 21.70
C SER A 579 31.24 34.01 23.02
N GLU A 580 29.92 34.18 23.06
CA GLU A 580 29.04 33.88 24.21
C GLU A 580 29.05 32.39 24.64
N LEU A 581 29.62 31.49 23.82
CA LEU A 581 29.61 30.05 24.10
C LEU A 581 30.80 29.57 24.96
N PHE A 582 31.79 30.43 25.24
CA PHE A 582 32.95 30.09 26.09
C PHE A 582 32.87 30.65 27.52
N GLU A 583 31.90 31.52 27.84
CA GLU A 583 31.75 32.08 29.20
C GLU A 583 31.24 31.06 30.25
N VAL A 584 30.70 29.93 29.83
CA VAL A 584 30.07 28.97 30.77
C VAL A 584 31.06 27.93 31.33
N GLU A 585 32.27 27.79 30.76
CA GLU A 585 33.20 26.71 31.14
C GLU A 585 34.52 27.17 31.78
N VAL A 586 34.72 28.48 31.98
CA VAL A 586 35.90 29.03 32.69
C VAL A 586 35.56 29.65 34.06
N GLY A 587 34.37 29.40 34.59
CA GLY A 587 33.93 29.88 35.91
C GLY A 587 34.32 28.99 37.11
N LYS A 588 34.99 27.85 36.89
CA LYS A 588 35.30 26.87 37.95
C LYS A 588 36.74 26.89 38.48
N ARG A 589 37.60 27.82 38.04
CA ARG A 589 39.03 27.83 38.46
C ARG A 589 39.65 29.20 38.73
N PHE A 590 38.89 30.16 39.27
CA PHE A 590 39.49 31.33 39.92
C PHE A 590 39.04 31.42 41.38
N SER A 591 39.98 31.83 42.22
CA SER A 591 40.08 31.59 43.65
C SER A 591 38.86 32.09 44.46
N ASN A 592 38.23 31.17 45.21
CA ASN A 592 37.17 31.43 46.19
C ASN A 592 37.71 32.17 47.47
N LEU A 593 38.67 33.07 47.28
CA LEU A 593 39.34 33.85 48.31
C LEU A 593 38.85 35.30 48.21
N THR A 594 37.98 35.71 49.13
CA THR A 594 37.49 37.07 49.20
C THR A 594 38.50 37.94 49.95
N ASN A 595 39.05 38.96 49.30
CA ASN A 595 39.91 39.96 49.95
C ASN A 595 39.03 40.91 50.78
N LEU A 596 39.39 41.05 52.06
CA LEU A 596 38.66 41.86 53.02
C LEU A 596 39.01 43.36 52.94
N PHE A 597 40.01 43.76 52.14
CA PHE A 597 40.27 45.18 51.88
C PHE A 597 39.22 45.76 50.93
N TYR A 598 38.77 46.99 51.19
CA TYR A 598 37.93 47.73 50.24
C TYR A 598 38.75 48.18 49.03
N ALA A 599 38.44 47.66 47.83
CA ALA A 599 39.10 48.03 46.57
C ALA A 599 40.63 48.05 46.70
N PRO A 600 41.27 46.90 46.99
CA PRO A 600 42.68 46.80 47.37
C PRO A 600 43.66 47.32 46.30
N THR A 601 43.23 47.36 45.03
CA THR A 601 44.00 47.93 43.92
C THR A 601 43.98 49.46 43.89
N LYS A 602 42.87 50.09 44.29
CA LYS A 602 42.70 51.56 44.26
C LYS A 602 42.86 52.21 45.63
N ILE A 603 42.79 51.44 46.71
CA ILE A 603 42.90 51.89 48.11
C ILE A 603 42.20 53.25 48.33
N PRO A 604 40.88 53.35 48.05
CA PRO A 604 40.19 54.64 48.05
C PRO A 604 40.11 55.27 49.44
N LYS A 605 40.24 54.47 50.50
CA LYS A 605 40.13 54.91 51.89
C LYS A 605 41.34 54.43 52.69
N TYR A 606 42.03 55.36 53.33
CA TYR A 606 43.06 55.11 54.34
C TYR A 606 42.99 56.19 55.42
N ILE A 607 43.35 55.84 56.64
CA ILE A 607 43.22 56.74 57.79
C ILE A 607 44.58 56.84 58.49
N SER A 608 45.01 58.05 58.85
CA SER A 608 46.23 58.21 59.64
C SER A 608 46.09 57.54 61.01
N SER A 609 47.20 56.94 61.49
CA SER A 609 47.27 56.35 62.83
C SER A 609 47.52 57.38 63.93
N VAL A 610 47.86 58.61 63.56
CA VAL A 610 48.05 59.75 64.46
C VAL A 610 47.24 60.96 63.96
N ALA A 611 47.14 62.03 64.74
CA ALA A 611 46.29 63.18 64.44
C ALA A 611 46.64 63.90 63.12
N THR A 612 47.89 63.80 62.65
CA THR A 612 48.33 64.37 61.38
C THR A 612 48.56 63.27 60.35
N ASP A 613 48.39 63.56 59.07
CA ASP A 613 48.69 62.66 57.95
C ASP A 613 49.98 63.06 57.21
N LYS A 614 50.76 64.02 57.72
CA LYS A 614 51.99 64.54 57.09
C LYS A 614 53.04 63.47 56.76
N HIS A 615 53.02 62.33 57.45
CA HIS A 615 53.89 61.18 57.18
C HIS A 615 53.33 60.22 56.13
N LEU A 616 52.13 60.47 55.60
CA LEU A 616 51.47 59.65 54.59
C LEU A 616 51.43 60.33 53.22
N SER A 617 51.62 59.55 52.16
CA SER A 617 51.32 59.99 50.79
C SER A 617 50.91 58.82 49.92
N ARG A 618 50.06 59.05 48.91
CA ARG A 618 49.67 58.02 47.93
C ARG A 618 50.77 57.86 46.88
N VAL A 619 51.03 56.62 46.47
CA VAL A 619 52.02 56.26 45.45
C VAL A 619 51.33 55.39 44.40
N GLY A 620 51.35 55.80 43.14
CA GLY A 620 50.82 54.99 42.03
C GLY A 620 51.91 54.12 41.40
N PHE A 621 51.61 52.86 41.15
CA PHE A 621 52.50 51.90 40.48
C PHE A 621 52.07 51.60 39.03
N GLY A 622 50.98 52.22 38.56
CA GLY A 622 50.41 52.02 37.23
C GLY A 622 49.22 51.05 37.26
N ASP A 623 49.46 49.79 37.64
CA ASP A 623 48.43 48.75 37.78
C ASP A 623 47.66 48.84 39.11
N HIS A 624 48.25 49.44 40.15
CA HIS A 624 47.64 49.60 41.47
C HIS A 624 48.20 50.83 42.22
N ASP A 625 47.56 51.18 43.33
CA ASP A 625 47.98 52.23 44.26
C ASP A 625 48.59 51.62 45.55
N GLY A 626 49.47 52.38 46.20
CA GLY A 626 50.02 52.10 47.53
C GLY A 626 50.03 53.34 48.41
N ILE A 627 50.18 53.15 49.73
CA ILE A 627 50.30 54.24 50.71
C ILE A 627 51.69 54.23 51.32
N ARG A 628 52.40 55.34 51.14
CA ARG A 628 53.70 55.62 51.75
C ARG A 628 53.55 56.02 53.21
N ILE A 629 54.47 55.54 54.04
CA ILE A 629 54.70 55.95 55.43
C ILE A 629 56.14 56.45 55.49
N ASN A 630 56.32 57.77 55.55
CA ASN A 630 57.62 58.43 55.64
C ASN A 630 57.84 58.99 57.05
N TYR A 631 58.50 58.20 57.89
CA TYR A 631 58.90 58.59 59.23
C TYR A 631 60.34 59.14 59.18
N THR A 632 60.48 60.47 59.30
CA THR A 632 61.77 61.17 59.36
C THR A 632 62.29 61.34 60.80
N ASP A 633 63.58 61.63 60.95
CA ASP A 633 64.21 61.85 62.26
C ASP A 633 63.67 63.10 63.00
N SER A 634 63.00 64.01 62.29
CA SER A 634 62.31 65.19 62.84
C SER A 634 60.91 64.89 63.39
N MET A 635 60.39 63.68 63.16
CA MET A 635 59.09 63.26 63.68
C MET A 635 59.28 62.43 64.96
N SER A 636 58.26 62.39 65.80
CA SER A 636 58.26 61.57 67.02
C SER A 636 56.94 60.82 67.15
N GLY A 637 56.95 59.70 67.86
CA GLY A 637 55.78 58.84 68.04
C GLY A 637 55.73 57.67 67.07
N TRP A 638 54.61 56.95 67.07
CA TRP A 638 54.40 55.77 66.25
C TRP A 638 53.55 56.15 65.03
N LEU A 639 54.19 56.22 63.87
CA LEU A 639 53.57 56.73 62.64
C LEU A 639 53.08 55.59 61.77
N GLY A 640 51.83 55.67 61.34
CA GLY A 640 51.21 54.56 60.62
C GLY A 640 49.99 54.94 59.80
N VAL A 641 49.48 53.95 59.09
CA VAL A 641 48.25 54.00 58.28
C VAL A 641 47.30 52.88 58.69
N ARG A 642 46.00 53.17 58.70
CA ARG A 642 44.91 52.22 58.93
C ARG A 642 44.07 52.04 57.67
N PHE A 643 43.72 50.80 57.38
CA PHE A 643 42.86 50.41 56.27
C PHE A 643 41.60 49.73 56.80
N PRO A 644 40.41 50.31 56.57
CA PRO A 644 39.15 49.64 56.88
C PRO A 644 38.99 48.33 56.09
N LEU A 645 38.41 47.32 56.72
CA LEU A 645 38.07 46.03 56.12
C LEU A 645 36.55 45.91 55.92
N THR A 646 36.12 45.10 54.95
CA THR A 646 34.72 44.75 54.66
C THR A 646 34.09 43.86 55.74
N LYS A 647 34.91 43.25 56.60
CA LYS A 647 34.47 42.36 57.68
C LYS A 647 33.91 43.19 58.85
N LYS A 648 32.69 42.84 59.28
CA LYS A 648 32.00 43.49 60.42
C LYS A 648 31.97 42.66 61.70
N PHE A 649 32.47 41.43 61.67
CA PHE A 649 32.38 40.51 62.80
C PHE A 649 33.54 39.52 62.77
N ILE A 650 34.20 39.29 63.91
CA ILE A 650 35.27 38.29 64.07
C ILE A 650 34.95 37.37 65.26
N LYS A 651 35.18 36.06 65.10
CA LYS A 651 34.96 35.07 66.18
C LYS A 651 36.27 34.72 66.88
N GLN A 652 36.22 34.48 68.19
CA GLN A 652 37.33 33.88 68.93
C GLN A 652 37.74 32.55 68.27
N GLY A 653 39.04 32.38 68.01
CA GLY A 653 39.57 31.19 67.34
C GLY A 653 39.51 31.24 65.81
N GLU A 654 38.92 32.28 65.23
CA GLU A 654 39.07 32.56 63.80
C GLU A 654 40.51 32.98 63.48
N SER A 655 41.00 32.66 62.29
CA SER A 655 42.35 33.03 61.87
C SER A 655 42.31 33.49 60.42
N LEU A 656 42.71 34.74 60.19
CA LEU A 656 42.67 35.37 58.87
C LEU A 656 44.05 35.29 58.23
N GLY A 657 44.15 34.72 57.04
CA GLY A 657 45.39 34.74 56.27
C GLY A 657 45.66 36.12 55.68
N TYR A 658 46.91 36.58 55.72
CA TYR A 658 47.31 37.83 55.08
C TYR A 658 48.50 37.63 54.14
N ARG A 659 48.53 38.47 53.11
CA ARG A 659 49.66 38.71 52.20
C ARG A 659 49.76 40.21 51.98
N ILE A 660 50.89 40.80 52.36
CA ILE A 660 51.13 42.25 52.24
C ILE A 660 52.46 42.46 51.54
N GLU A 661 52.47 43.33 50.53
CA GLU A 661 53.69 43.76 49.87
C GLU A 661 54.13 45.14 50.40
N ILE A 662 55.41 45.24 50.76
CA ILE A 662 56.01 46.45 51.30
C ILE A 662 57.22 46.82 50.46
N ALA A 663 57.14 47.95 49.75
CA ALA A 663 58.29 48.56 49.10
C ALA A 663 59.05 49.43 50.11
N VAL A 664 60.31 49.07 50.38
CA VAL A 664 61.13 49.74 51.41
C VAL A 664 62.15 50.66 50.76
N ASP A 665 61.97 51.97 50.91
CA ASP A 665 62.92 53.00 50.45
C ASP A 665 64.04 53.21 51.49
N LYS A 666 63.68 53.18 52.78
CA LYS A 666 64.60 53.27 53.92
C LYS A 666 64.13 52.35 55.03
N VAL A 667 64.93 51.35 55.38
CA VAL A 667 64.62 50.43 56.48
C VAL A 667 64.51 51.22 57.79
N PRO A 668 63.46 51.01 58.61
CA PRO A 668 63.37 51.61 59.94
C PRO A 668 64.61 51.29 60.79
N ARG A 669 65.06 52.19 61.66
CA ARG A 669 66.28 51.98 62.48
C ARG A 669 66.25 50.68 63.29
N ASP A 670 65.08 50.30 63.77
CA ASP A 670 64.86 49.04 64.50
C ASP A 670 64.32 47.90 63.62
N GLY A 671 64.18 48.13 62.32
CA GLY A 671 63.69 47.16 61.33
C GLY A 671 62.23 46.76 61.49
N ARG A 672 61.46 47.37 62.40
CA ARG A 672 60.12 46.88 62.78
C ARG A 672 58.99 47.66 62.13
N VAL A 673 58.02 46.94 61.61
CA VAL A 673 56.69 47.43 61.23
C VAL A 673 55.65 46.64 62.02
N LEU A 674 54.81 47.29 62.80
CA LEU A 674 53.71 46.62 63.50
C LEU A 674 52.55 46.41 62.53
N ILE A 675 51.97 45.20 62.52
CA ILE A 675 50.70 44.88 61.87
C ILE A 675 49.66 44.58 62.96
N GLN A 676 48.59 45.37 62.98
CA GLN A 676 47.60 45.34 64.06
C GLN A 676 46.20 45.25 63.49
N LEU A 677 45.37 44.37 64.06
CA LEU A 677 43.93 44.31 63.79
C LEU A 677 43.21 45.07 64.89
N LEU A 678 42.44 46.07 64.51
CA LEU A 678 41.66 46.91 65.43
C LEU A 678 40.20 46.95 65.02
N ASP A 679 39.29 47.13 65.97
CA ASP A 679 37.95 47.61 65.62
C ASP A 679 38.01 49.08 65.16
N ASN A 680 37.03 49.48 64.37
CA ASN A 680 36.88 50.84 63.86
C ASN A 680 35.99 51.68 64.79
N THR A 681 36.15 51.50 66.11
CA THR A 681 35.49 52.33 67.13
C THR A 681 36.35 53.54 67.50
N THR A 682 35.81 54.49 68.26
CA THR A 682 36.59 55.63 68.77
C THR A 682 37.74 55.22 69.69
N SER A 683 37.64 54.05 70.34
CA SER A 683 38.66 53.54 71.27
C SER A 683 39.71 52.64 70.61
N LEU A 684 39.49 52.23 69.34
CA LEU A 684 40.40 51.38 68.56
C LEU A 684 40.85 50.13 69.33
N GLY A 685 39.87 49.32 69.76
CA GLY A 685 40.13 48.07 70.46
C GLY A 685 41.04 47.18 69.63
N MET A 686 42.23 46.87 70.16
CA MET A 686 43.21 46.01 69.49
C MET A 686 42.87 44.54 69.74
N TYR A 687 42.76 43.76 68.67
CA TYR A 687 42.47 42.32 68.69
C TYR A 687 43.69 41.49 68.35
N TYR A 688 44.57 42.01 67.51
CA TYR A 688 45.82 41.34 67.15
C TYR A 688 46.94 42.35 66.99
N ASN A 689 48.16 41.97 67.37
CA ASN A 689 49.36 42.77 67.23
C ASN A 689 50.53 41.85 66.92
N SER A 690 51.16 42.05 65.77
CA SER A 690 52.36 41.33 65.37
C SER A 690 53.38 42.30 64.78
N GLN A 691 54.61 41.84 64.59
CA GLN A 691 55.69 42.61 63.99
C GLN A 691 56.15 41.96 62.69
N ILE A 692 56.40 42.79 61.69
CA ILE A 692 57.06 42.47 60.44
C ILE A 692 58.47 43.05 60.52
N THR A 693 59.48 42.21 60.28
CA THR A 693 60.89 42.62 60.28
C THR A 693 61.33 42.92 58.85
N LEU A 694 61.71 44.17 58.59
CA LEU A 694 62.30 44.61 57.33
C LEU A 694 63.83 44.50 57.41
N THR A 695 64.44 43.77 56.47
CA THR A 695 65.87 43.46 56.52
C THR A 695 66.70 44.20 55.46
N LYS A 696 66.06 44.70 54.41
CA LYS A 696 66.70 45.37 53.27
C LYS A 696 65.76 46.37 52.59
N THR A 697 66.30 47.19 51.71
CA THR A 697 65.53 48.03 50.78
C THR A 697 64.97 47.21 49.60
N GLY A 698 63.97 47.75 48.90
CA GLY A 698 63.25 47.09 47.80
C GLY A 698 61.92 46.46 48.22
N ASN A 699 61.20 45.85 47.26
CA ASN A 699 59.91 45.22 47.51
C ASN A 699 60.07 43.89 48.25
N GLN A 700 59.26 43.68 49.29
CA GLN A 700 59.26 42.48 50.12
C GLN A 700 57.82 42.03 50.36
N VAL A 701 57.58 40.72 50.24
CA VAL A 701 56.27 40.09 50.48
C VAL A 701 56.26 39.46 51.86
N PHE A 702 55.25 39.79 52.66
CA PHE A 702 55.06 39.23 54.00
C PHE A 702 53.72 38.51 54.07
N THR A 703 53.74 37.29 54.59
CA THR A 703 52.56 36.47 54.79
C THR A 703 52.48 35.99 56.23
N GLY A 704 51.27 35.63 56.66
CA GLY A 704 51.05 35.09 57.98
C GLY A 704 49.57 34.98 58.32
N TYR A 705 49.29 34.80 59.60
CA TYR A 705 47.94 34.68 60.13
C TYR A 705 47.66 35.78 61.16
N LEU A 706 46.43 36.27 61.16
CA LEU A 706 45.86 37.10 62.21
C LEU A 706 44.94 36.20 63.04
N ASP A 707 45.50 35.53 64.05
CA ASP A 707 44.73 34.65 64.94
C ASP A 707 43.93 35.49 65.92
N ILE A 708 42.59 35.40 65.88
CA ILE A 708 41.68 36.23 66.67
C ILE A 708 41.55 35.67 68.10
N PRO A 709 42.10 36.35 69.13
CA PRO A 709 42.17 35.80 70.49
C PRO A 709 40.85 35.91 71.26
N ARG A 710 39.92 36.78 70.83
CA ARG A 710 38.61 37.02 71.45
C ARG A 710 37.59 37.50 70.41
N THR A 711 36.33 37.10 70.57
CA THR A 711 35.22 37.53 69.72
C THR A 711 34.99 39.03 69.87
N GLY A 712 34.69 39.73 68.79
CA GLY A 712 34.26 41.13 68.81
C GLY A 712 32.88 41.29 68.15
N GLU A 713 32.13 42.30 68.58
CA GLU A 713 30.76 42.60 68.09
C GLU A 713 30.77 43.30 66.71
N LEU A 714 29.57 43.60 66.19
CA LEU A 714 29.23 44.15 64.86
C LEU A 714 29.85 45.53 64.53
N ASN A 715 31.17 45.65 64.56
CA ASN A 715 31.93 46.84 64.17
C ASN A 715 32.74 46.56 62.90
N GLU A 716 32.92 47.58 62.05
CA GLU A 716 33.90 47.48 60.97
C GLU A 716 35.30 47.30 61.58
N TYR A 717 36.13 46.45 61.00
CA TYR A 717 37.51 46.26 61.45
C TYR A 717 38.48 47.03 60.57
N SER A 718 39.70 47.29 61.06
CA SER A 718 40.77 47.89 60.29
C SER A 718 42.11 47.22 60.56
N ILE A 719 42.97 47.18 59.54
CA ILE A 719 44.37 46.79 59.67
C ILE A 719 45.23 48.03 59.75
N ARG A 720 46.04 48.14 60.80
CA ARG A 720 47.02 49.20 60.99
C ARG A 720 48.44 48.71 60.73
N PHE A 721 49.17 49.47 59.92
CA PHE A 721 50.62 49.34 59.77
C PHE A 721 51.31 50.53 60.45
N THR A 722 52.32 50.29 61.28
CA THR A 722 52.96 51.35 62.07
C THR A 722 54.47 51.18 62.13
N LEU A 723 55.20 52.26 61.87
CA LEU A 723 56.64 52.38 62.07
C LEU A 723 56.94 52.86 63.50
N THR A 724 57.81 52.13 64.19
CA THR A 724 58.26 52.44 65.56
C THR A 724 59.53 53.29 65.61
N SER A 725 60.21 53.45 64.47
CA SER A 725 61.40 54.29 64.32
C SER A 725 61.46 54.89 62.91
N PRO A 726 62.29 55.95 62.69
CA PRO A 726 62.42 56.59 61.38
C PRO A 726 62.78 55.62 60.26
N GLY A 727 61.95 55.61 59.20
CA GLY A 727 62.02 54.75 58.02
C GLY A 727 61.04 55.24 56.93
N ASN A 728 61.20 54.77 55.70
CA ASN A 728 60.35 55.14 54.57
C ASN A 728 59.92 53.88 53.82
N ILE A 729 58.62 53.58 53.85
CA ILE A 729 58.03 52.36 53.25
C ILE A 729 56.74 52.69 52.51
N VAL A 730 56.32 51.83 51.58
CA VAL A 730 55.03 51.89 50.88
C VAL A 730 54.32 50.56 51.03
N ILE A 731 53.12 50.57 51.61
CA ILE A 731 52.24 49.40 51.67
C ILE A 731 51.42 49.36 50.38
N HIS A 732 51.53 48.27 49.61
CA HIS A 732 50.79 48.07 48.36
C HIS A 732 50.33 46.62 48.22
N LYS A 733 49.36 46.38 47.32
CA LYS A 733 48.68 45.08 47.14
C LYS A 733 48.26 44.41 48.46
N PRO A 734 47.55 45.12 49.37
CA PRO A 734 47.20 44.55 50.66
C PRO A 734 46.09 43.49 50.51
N MET A 735 46.29 42.33 51.11
CA MET A 735 45.32 41.24 51.09
C MET A 735 45.19 40.59 52.46
N VAL A 736 43.96 40.49 52.94
CA VAL A 736 43.55 39.66 54.09
C VAL A 736 42.32 38.89 53.66
N ILE A 737 42.29 37.59 53.93
CA ILE A 737 41.18 36.71 53.56
C ILE A 737 40.47 36.16 54.80
N ASP A 738 39.19 35.83 54.64
CA ASP A 738 38.32 35.31 55.71
C ASP A 738 38.57 33.84 56.08
N LYS A 739 39.69 33.27 55.64
CA LYS A 739 40.09 31.88 55.87
C LYS A 739 41.52 31.82 56.39
N ARG A 740 41.80 30.77 57.16
CA ARG A 740 43.15 30.44 57.63
C ARG A 740 43.96 29.77 56.50
N ILE A 741 44.25 30.52 55.44
CA ILE A 741 45.03 30.08 54.27
C ILE A 741 46.03 31.20 53.94
N ILE A 742 47.27 30.89 53.59
CA ILE A 742 48.21 31.91 53.09
C ILE A 742 47.97 32.12 51.59
N PRO A 743 47.60 33.33 51.13
CA PRO A 743 47.41 33.58 49.70
C PRO A 743 48.73 33.50 48.92
N GLU A 744 48.77 32.67 47.87
CA GLU A 744 49.94 32.52 47.00
C GLU A 744 50.12 33.68 46.01
N GLU A 745 49.03 34.38 45.68
CA GLU A 745 48.98 35.54 44.80
C GLU A 745 48.02 36.62 45.34
N PHE A 746 48.13 37.85 44.82
CA PHE A 746 47.23 38.96 45.17
C PHE A 746 45.91 38.83 44.41
N VAL A 747 44.78 38.96 45.11
CA VAL A 747 43.43 38.90 44.54
C VAL A 747 42.67 40.19 44.84
N ASP A 748 42.06 40.78 43.82
CA ASP A 748 41.09 41.87 43.94
C ASP A 748 39.67 41.31 43.82
N SER A 749 38.97 41.19 44.94
CA SER A 749 37.62 40.62 44.99
C SER A 749 36.50 41.66 44.84
N THR A 750 36.81 42.88 44.41
CA THR A 750 35.83 43.99 44.39
C THR A 750 34.95 44.04 43.13
N ASP A 751 35.06 43.05 42.23
CA ASP A 751 34.25 42.95 41.00
C ASP A 751 32.99 42.05 41.16
N TYR A 752 32.77 41.45 42.34
CA TYR A 752 31.73 40.43 42.57
C TYR A 752 30.34 40.96 43.02
N ASN A 753 30.00 42.23 42.78
CA ASN A 753 28.75 42.83 43.28
C ASN A 753 27.69 43.17 42.20
N SER A 754 27.72 42.55 41.02
CA SER A 754 26.59 42.59 40.09
C SER A 754 25.72 41.32 40.20
N GLU A 755 24.45 41.53 40.60
CA GLU A 755 23.29 40.69 40.28
C GLU A 755 23.25 39.24 40.83
N TYR A 756 22.86 39.07 42.10
CA TYR A 756 22.17 37.85 42.54
C TYR A 756 20.69 38.15 42.82
N ASN A 757 19.83 37.66 41.93
CA ASN A 757 18.38 37.61 42.12
C ASN A 757 18.03 36.87 43.42
N ARG A 758 17.48 37.61 44.38
CA ARG A 758 17.08 37.12 45.69
C ARG A 758 15.75 36.35 45.59
N VAL A 759 15.83 35.03 45.39
CA VAL A 759 14.73 34.12 45.70
C VAL A 759 14.46 34.19 47.20
N THR A 760 13.29 34.66 47.61
CA THR A 760 12.91 34.74 49.02
C THR A 760 12.43 33.36 49.48
N MET A 761 13.32 32.58 50.10
CA MET A 761 12.93 31.38 50.84
C MET A 761 12.31 31.81 52.17
N SER A 762 11.02 31.54 52.37
CA SER A 762 10.37 31.67 53.68
C SER A 762 10.22 30.27 54.28
N LEU A 763 11.09 29.94 55.23
CA LEU A 763 10.91 28.77 56.10
C LEU A 763 9.83 29.15 57.12
N LEU A 764 8.59 28.74 56.86
CA LEU A 764 7.54 28.67 57.88
C LEU A 764 7.49 27.22 58.38
N GLN A 765 7.32 27.08 59.69
CA GLN A 765 7.68 25.91 60.49
C GLN A 765 7.08 24.56 60.03
N ASP A 766 6.07 24.53 59.16
CA ASP A 766 5.40 23.30 58.71
C ASP A 766 4.87 23.34 57.25
N SER A 767 5.30 24.26 56.37
CA SER A 767 4.78 24.31 54.98
C SER A 767 5.81 24.78 53.97
N PHE A 768 5.80 24.19 52.77
CA PHE A 768 6.75 24.50 51.71
C PHE A 768 6.03 25.05 50.47
N ALA A 769 6.36 26.27 50.04
CA ALA A 769 5.78 26.86 48.84
C ALA A 769 6.84 27.51 47.95
N ILE A 770 6.87 27.10 46.68
CA ILE A 770 7.61 27.78 45.61
C ILE A 770 6.59 28.54 44.78
N LYS A 771 6.76 29.87 44.62
CA LYS A 771 5.84 30.73 43.87
C LYS A 771 6.62 31.69 42.98
N ALA A 772 6.26 31.77 41.70
CA ALA A 772 6.60 32.87 40.82
C ALA A 772 5.44 33.88 40.87
N LEU A 773 5.73 35.14 41.22
CA LEU A 773 4.73 36.21 41.35
C LEU A 773 4.89 37.22 40.20
N ASN A 774 3.78 37.81 39.75
CA ASN A 774 3.84 39.01 38.90
C ASN A 774 4.08 40.26 39.76
N SER A 775 4.28 41.42 39.12
CA SER A 775 4.46 42.71 39.79
C SER A 775 3.25 43.17 40.63
N ALA A 776 2.07 42.57 40.44
CA ALA A 776 0.86 42.81 41.23
C ALA A 776 0.72 41.84 42.43
N GLY A 777 1.61 40.86 42.58
CA GLY A 777 1.57 39.85 43.65
C GLY A 777 0.74 38.60 43.35
N ASP A 778 0.21 38.45 42.14
CA ASP A 778 -0.51 37.23 41.75
C ASP A 778 0.47 36.08 41.48
N ILE A 779 0.05 34.85 41.83
CA ILE A 779 0.83 33.64 41.55
C ILE A 779 0.71 33.29 40.06
N ILE A 780 1.82 33.38 39.34
CA ILE A 780 1.95 32.96 37.93
C ILE A 780 2.10 31.43 37.83
N ALA A 781 2.97 30.87 38.67
CA ALA A 781 3.19 29.44 38.78
C ALA A 781 3.69 29.10 40.18
N GLY A 782 3.38 27.92 40.70
CA GLY A 782 3.89 27.49 41.99
C GLY A 782 3.49 26.08 42.42
N ILE A 783 4.27 25.54 43.33
CA ILE A 783 4.00 24.28 44.04
C ILE A 783 3.87 24.64 45.52
N ASN A 784 2.71 24.36 46.09
CA ASN A 784 2.44 24.55 47.51
C ASN A 784 2.19 23.20 48.16
N VAL A 785 3.03 22.83 49.12
CA VAL A 785 2.94 21.62 49.92
C VAL A 785 2.53 22.02 51.33
N GLY A 786 1.26 21.78 51.65
CA GLY A 786 0.69 22.08 52.96
C GLY A 786 0.92 20.94 53.95
N ALA A 787 1.25 21.26 55.21
CA ALA A 787 1.34 20.26 56.30
C ALA A 787 0.05 19.47 56.53
N ASN A 788 -1.09 19.97 56.08
CA ASN A 788 -2.39 19.30 56.15
C ASN A 788 -2.65 18.30 55.00
N GLY A 789 -1.65 18.04 54.15
CA GLY A 789 -1.77 17.15 52.99
C GLY A 789 -2.43 17.78 51.77
N ASN A 790 -2.89 19.04 51.85
CA ASN A 790 -3.46 19.75 50.71
C ASN A 790 -2.35 20.39 49.88
N ASN A 791 -1.95 19.67 48.84
CA ASN A 791 -0.95 20.13 47.89
C ASN A 791 -1.64 20.83 46.71
N ARG A 792 -1.13 22.00 46.32
CA ARG A 792 -1.64 22.77 45.19
C ARG A 792 -0.52 23.05 44.21
N ILE A 793 -0.68 22.54 42.99
CA ILE A 793 0.16 22.88 41.83
C ILE A 793 -0.60 23.90 40.99
N VAL A 794 0.03 25.03 40.67
CA VAL A 794 -0.56 26.13 39.89
C VAL A 794 0.37 26.45 38.74
N GLY A 795 -0.14 26.45 37.51
CA GLY A 795 0.61 26.84 36.32
C GLY A 795 -0.27 26.70 35.07
N LYS A 796 0.10 27.39 33.97
CA LYS A 796 -0.63 27.30 32.70
C LYS A 796 -0.49 25.92 32.02
N ALA A 797 0.67 25.27 32.21
CA ALA A 797 0.93 23.92 31.74
C ALA A 797 1.61 23.14 32.88
N THR A 798 1.04 22.00 33.25
CA THR A 798 1.65 21.06 34.20
C THR A 798 1.77 19.73 33.48
N HIS A 799 3.01 19.34 33.18
CA HIS A 799 3.30 18.05 32.57
C HIS A 799 3.68 17.05 33.67
N ILE A 800 2.96 15.94 33.73
CA ILE A 800 3.22 14.83 34.63
C ILE A 800 3.69 13.68 33.74
N SER A 801 4.87 13.12 34.02
CA SER A 801 5.44 12.03 33.23
C SER A 801 4.57 10.76 33.34
N GLY A 802 4.75 9.83 32.39
CA GLY A 802 3.93 8.62 32.26
C GLY A 802 4.02 7.58 33.39
N GLU A 803 4.71 7.87 34.49
CA GLU A 803 4.89 6.96 35.64
C GLU A 803 4.01 7.29 36.84
N THR A 804 3.15 8.33 36.75
CA THR A 804 2.37 8.78 37.91
C THR A 804 1.09 7.96 38.10
N LEU A 805 0.96 7.34 39.27
CA LEU A 805 -0.26 6.68 39.74
C LEU A 805 -1.16 7.68 40.49
N ILE A 806 -2.47 7.64 40.22
CA ILE A 806 -3.49 8.43 40.92
C ILE A 806 -4.55 7.48 41.47
N ASP A 807 -4.55 7.25 42.78
CA ASP A 807 -5.46 6.27 43.40
C ASP A 807 -6.92 6.76 43.45
N ASN A 808 -7.12 8.05 43.75
CA ASN A 808 -8.45 8.66 43.85
C ASN A 808 -8.40 10.10 43.34
N ALA A 809 -9.18 10.41 42.29
CA ALA A 809 -9.31 11.76 41.75
C ALA A 809 -10.76 12.12 41.44
N VAL A 810 -11.13 13.36 41.77
CA VAL A 810 -12.38 13.98 41.32
C VAL A 810 -12.03 14.97 40.22
N ILE A 811 -12.32 14.61 38.98
CA ILE A 811 -12.06 15.45 37.79
C ILE A 811 -13.36 16.13 37.38
N LYS A 812 -13.46 17.45 37.54
CA LYS A 812 -14.66 18.21 37.16
C LYS A 812 -14.83 18.37 35.64
N SER A 813 -13.71 18.49 34.92
CA SER A 813 -13.66 18.58 33.45
C SER A 813 -12.28 18.20 32.94
N ALA A 814 -12.20 17.33 31.94
CA ALA A 814 -10.96 17.01 31.24
C ALA A 814 -11.28 16.61 29.79
N MET A 815 -10.39 16.94 28.85
CA MET A 815 -10.34 16.30 27.54
C MET A 815 -9.43 15.08 27.69
N ILE A 816 -10.02 13.88 27.60
CA ILE A 816 -9.29 12.62 27.69
C ILE A 816 -9.26 12.03 26.28
N ASP A 817 -8.08 11.95 25.67
CA ASP A 817 -7.90 11.37 24.33
C ASP A 817 -8.28 9.87 24.32
N LYS A 818 -7.81 9.11 25.32
CA LYS A 818 -8.16 7.70 25.51
C LYS A 818 -8.37 7.36 26.98
N LEU A 819 -9.52 6.79 27.32
CA LEU A 819 -9.83 6.27 28.65
C LEU A 819 -9.87 4.73 28.61
N LYS A 820 -8.99 4.05 29.34
CA LYS A 820 -9.02 2.60 29.55
C LYS A 820 -9.36 2.34 31.02
N THR A 821 -10.55 1.84 31.30
CA THR A 821 -11.00 1.49 32.66
C THR A 821 -11.70 0.12 32.65
N ALA A 822 -11.62 -0.62 33.75
CA ALA A 822 -12.34 -1.88 33.91
C ALA A 822 -13.86 -1.65 34.01
N ASN A 823 -14.27 -0.57 34.69
CA ASN A 823 -15.66 -0.17 34.87
C ASN A 823 -15.80 1.33 34.58
N PHE A 824 -16.77 1.69 33.75
CA PHE A 824 -17.15 3.08 33.48
C PHE A 824 -18.61 3.27 33.86
N GLU A 825 -18.88 4.05 34.91
CA GLU A 825 -20.23 4.37 35.38
C GLU A 825 -20.53 5.83 35.04
N ALA A 826 -21.49 6.06 34.15
CA ALA A 826 -21.89 7.39 33.69
C ALA A 826 -23.42 7.49 33.62
N GLY A 827 -23.99 8.61 34.12
CA GLY A 827 -25.44 8.85 34.05
C GLY A 827 -25.97 9.06 32.63
N SER A 828 -25.15 9.62 31.74
CA SER A 828 -25.44 9.75 30.31
C SER A 828 -24.15 9.88 29.50
N VAL A 829 -24.09 9.23 28.34
CA VAL A 829 -23.00 9.39 27.37
C VAL A 829 -23.55 10.03 26.11
N THR A 830 -23.10 11.25 25.80
CA THR A 830 -23.47 11.97 24.58
C THR A 830 -22.27 11.95 23.63
N THR A 831 -22.40 11.32 22.48
CA THR A 831 -21.36 11.28 21.44
C THR A 831 -21.97 11.50 20.06
N THR A 832 -21.22 12.13 19.16
CA THR A 832 -21.63 12.38 17.78
C THR A 832 -21.65 11.09 16.95
N ILE A 833 -20.80 10.12 17.29
CA ILE A 833 -20.69 8.82 16.60
C ILE A 833 -20.47 7.73 17.66
N LEU A 834 -21.38 6.76 17.74
CA LEU A 834 -21.12 5.43 18.26
C LEU A 834 -20.97 4.53 17.03
N GLY A 835 -19.77 4.01 16.77
CA GLY A 835 -19.55 3.10 15.64
C GLY A 835 -20.40 1.84 15.78
N ALA A 836 -20.79 1.23 14.66
CA ALA A 836 -21.36 -0.11 14.68
C ALA A 836 -20.36 -1.07 15.35
N GLU A 837 -20.84 -1.96 16.24
CA GLU A 837 -20.03 -2.89 17.05
C GLU A 837 -19.16 -2.28 18.18
N ALA A 838 -19.17 -0.95 18.37
CA ALA A 838 -18.45 -0.31 19.48
C ALA A 838 -18.98 -0.73 20.88
N VAL A 839 -20.21 -1.23 20.93
CA VAL A 839 -20.78 -1.92 22.08
C VAL A 839 -21.19 -3.31 21.64
N THR A 840 -20.45 -4.34 22.06
CA THR A 840 -20.78 -5.74 21.75
C THR A 840 -22.10 -6.12 22.42
N ALA A 841 -22.96 -6.84 21.68
CA ALA A 841 -24.32 -7.18 22.11
C ALA A 841 -24.37 -7.94 23.44
N GLU A 842 -23.30 -8.66 23.80
CA GLU A 842 -23.18 -9.40 25.06
C GLU A 842 -23.10 -8.49 26.31
N LYS A 843 -22.73 -7.21 26.12
CA LYS A 843 -22.61 -6.20 27.20
C LYS A 843 -23.78 -5.22 27.25
N VAL A 844 -24.70 -5.27 26.28
CA VAL A 844 -25.96 -4.50 26.29
C VAL A 844 -27.08 -5.43 26.70
N LYS A 845 -27.64 -5.21 27.89
CA LYS A 845 -28.84 -5.94 28.31
C LYS A 845 -30.04 -5.41 27.53
N PHE A 846 -30.28 -5.98 26.35
CA PHE A 846 -31.47 -5.73 25.54
C PHE A 846 -32.70 -6.30 26.27
N ASP A 847 -33.32 -5.48 27.11
CA ASP A 847 -34.55 -5.86 27.79
C ASP A 847 -35.75 -5.78 26.85
N THR A 848 -36.88 -6.33 27.29
CA THR A 848 -38.14 -6.32 26.54
C THR A 848 -38.63 -4.90 26.25
N ALA A 849 -38.21 -3.89 27.02
CA ALA A 849 -38.61 -2.50 26.82
C ALA A 849 -37.81 -1.84 25.67
N PHE A 850 -36.52 -2.13 25.56
CA PHE A 850 -35.67 -1.71 24.44
C PHE A 850 -36.14 -2.33 23.13
N ILE A 851 -36.43 -3.63 23.14
CA ILE A 851 -36.97 -4.34 21.97
C ILE A 851 -38.36 -3.79 21.62
N LYS A 852 -39.25 -3.55 22.58
CA LYS A 852 -40.56 -2.92 22.29
C LYS A 852 -40.44 -1.55 21.64
N LYS A 853 -39.46 -0.71 22.02
CA LYS A 853 -39.24 0.58 21.36
C LYS A 853 -38.77 0.42 19.91
N LEU A 854 -37.85 -0.50 19.65
CA LEU A 854 -37.34 -0.79 18.29
C LEU A 854 -38.41 -1.41 17.37
N VAL A 855 -39.24 -2.30 17.91
CA VAL A 855 -40.25 -3.07 17.15
C VAL A 855 -41.59 -2.32 17.05
N SER A 856 -41.81 -1.25 17.82
CA SER A 856 -43.03 -0.43 17.76
C SER A 856 -43.13 0.49 16.54
N GLN A 857 -42.06 0.63 15.74
CA GLN A 857 -42.11 1.36 14.48
C GLN A 857 -42.40 0.39 13.32
N GLN A 858 -43.66 0.40 12.87
CA GLN A 858 -44.15 -0.38 11.72
C GLN A 858 -43.29 -0.21 10.45
N ALA A 859 -42.59 0.92 10.31
CA ALA A 859 -41.67 1.20 9.21
C ALA A 859 -40.44 0.28 9.17
N PHE A 860 -39.89 -0.08 10.34
CA PHE A 860 -38.67 -0.87 10.44
C PHE A 860 -38.91 -2.35 10.11
N ILE A 861 -40.08 -2.89 10.47
CA ILE A 861 -40.49 -4.26 10.09
C ILE A 861 -40.72 -4.36 8.57
N ASN A 862 -41.27 -3.32 7.94
CA ASN A 862 -41.51 -3.32 6.50
C ASN A 862 -40.21 -3.29 5.69
N GLU A 863 -39.17 -2.60 6.17
CA GLU A 863 -37.84 -2.60 5.52
C GLU A 863 -37.14 -3.97 5.60
N LEU A 864 -37.22 -4.63 6.76
CA LEU A 864 -36.53 -5.92 6.96
C LEU A 864 -37.17 -7.07 6.14
N PHE A 865 -38.49 -7.03 5.92
CA PHE A 865 -39.20 -8.02 5.10
C PHE A 865 -39.12 -7.72 3.59
N ALA A 866 -38.95 -6.45 3.19
CA ALA A 866 -38.78 -6.08 1.79
C ALA A 866 -37.48 -6.64 1.16
N GLN A 867 -36.44 -6.91 1.95
CA GLN A 867 -35.16 -7.42 1.45
C GLN A 867 -35.14 -8.94 1.15
N ARG A 868 -36.12 -9.73 1.62
CA ARG A 868 -36.16 -11.18 1.34
C ARG A 868 -37.26 -11.62 0.38
N ALA A 869 -38.22 -10.77 0.07
CA ALA A 869 -39.20 -11.00 -0.99
C ALA A 869 -39.72 -9.65 -1.48
N THR A 870 -39.19 -9.14 -2.60
CA THR A 870 -39.86 -8.30 -3.63
C THR A 870 -38.78 -7.72 -4.55
N ILE A 871 -38.34 -8.50 -5.55
CA ILE A 871 -37.77 -7.93 -6.78
C ILE A 871 -38.97 -7.41 -7.58
N THR A 872 -39.33 -6.14 -7.45
CA THR A 872 -40.38 -5.56 -8.31
C THR A 872 -40.07 -4.11 -8.65
N GLN A 873 -38.96 -3.92 -9.37
CA GLN A 873 -38.86 -3.06 -10.56
C GLN A 873 -37.42 -3.11 -11.08
N VAL A 874 -37.01 -4.29 -11.57
CA VAL A 874 -35.85 -4.37 -12.46
C VAL A 874 -36.35 -3.94 -13.83
N GLN A 875 -35.92 -2.76 -14.28
CA GLN A 875 -35.96 -2.44 -15.71
C GLN A 875 -35.02 -3.44 -16.40
N SER A 876 -35.63 -4.40 -17.10
CA SER A 876 -35.03 -5.62 -17.63
C SER A 876 -33.76 -5.41 -18.46
N ILE A 877 -32.76 -6.30 -18.24
CA ILE A 877 -32.20 -7.14 -19.32
C ILE A 877 -32.03 -8.56 -18.73
N ASP A 878 -32.71 -9.53 -19.34
CA ASP A 878 -32.68 -11.00 -19.17
C ASP A 878 -33.01 -11.66 -17.81
N ILE A 879 -33.98 -12.60 -17.84
CA ILE A 879 -34.29 -13.51 -16.73
C ILE A 879 -33.63 -14.86 -17.05
N THR A 880 -32.56 -15.21 -16.33
CA THR A 880 -31.91 -16.53 -16.42
C THR A 880 -32.13 -17.30 -15.13
N GLY A 881 -32.93 -18.37 -15.17
CA GLY A 881 -33.18 -19.22 -14.01
C GLY A 881 -33.62 -20.63 -14.41
N GLU A 882 -33.17 -21.64 -13.67
CA GLU A 882 -33.46 -23.05 -13.96
C GLU A 882 -34.90 -23.46 -13.59
N HIS A 883 -35.50 -22.78 -12.60
CA HIS A 883 -36.82 -23.10 -12.08
C HIS A 883 -37.65 -21.84 -11.83
N VAL A 884 -38.64 -21.58 -12.69
CA VAL A 884 -39.64 -20.53 -12.48
C VAL A 884 -40.97 -21.20 -12.12
N ARG A 885 -41.38 -21.11 -10.84
CA ARG A 885 -42.62 -21.70 -10.32
C ARG A 885 -43.43 -20.63 -9.58
N GLY A 886 -44.68 -20.42 -9.99
CA GLY A 886 -45.57 -19.40 -9.43
C GLY A 886 -45.38 -17.99 -10.01
N GLY A 887 -46.46 -17.19 -10.02
CA GLY A 887 -46.49 -15.82 -10.58
C GLY A 887 -47.16 -15.71 -11.95
N ARG A 888 -46.97 -14.56 -12.61
CA ARG A 888 -47.56 -14.22 -13.91
C ARG A 888 -46.52 -13.57 -14.82
N ILE A 889 -46.35 -14.07 -16.05
CA ILE A 889 -45.50 -13.46 -17.08
C ILE A 889 -46.41 -12.78 -18.09
N SER A 890 -46.44 -11.44 -18.10
CA SER A 890 -47.30 -10.67 -19.00
C SER A 890 -46.50 -9.82 -19.97
N SER A 891 -46.99 -9.70 -21.20
CA SER A 891 -46.50 -8.69 -22.14
C SER A 891 -46.76 -7.29 -21.56
N ILE A 892 -45.92 -6.31 -21.89
CA ILE A 892 -46.01 -4.93 -21.36
C ILE A 892 -47.40 -4.31 -21.61
N ASN A 893 -48.03 -4.65 -22.72
CA ASN A 893 -49.38 -4.17 -23.08
C ASN A 893 -50.52 -5.02 -22.47
N GLY A 894 -50.24 -6.05 -21.69
CA GLY A 894 -51.22 -6.93 -21.04
C GLY A 894 -51.94 -7.91 -21.96
N ASN A 895 -51.68 -7.89 -23.28
CA ASN A 895 -52.42 -8.70 -24.26
C ASN A 895 -52.04 -10.19 -24.25
N THR A 896 -50.89 -10.57 -23.72
CA THR A 896 -50.46 -11.97 -23.58
C THR A 896 -49.96 -12.21 -22.17
N THR A 897 -50.48 -13.24 -21.52
CA THR A 897 -50.16 -13.57 -20.14
C THR A 897 -49.99 -15.08 -19.99
N PHE A 898 -48.82 -15.52 -19.51
CA PHE A 898 -48.63 -16.87 -19.01
C PHE A 898 -48.87 -16.88 -17.50
N ASP A 899 -49.99 -17.48 -17.10
CA ASP A 899 -50.35 -17.67 -15.70
C ASP A 899 -49.70 -18.98 -15.19
N LEU A 900 -48.60 -18.86 -14.45
CA LEU A 900 -47.83 -20.02 -13.96
C LEU A 900 -48.51 -20.74 -12.78
N GLN A 901 -49.63 -20.20 -12.28
CA GLN A 901 -50.42 -20.81 -11.21
C GLN A 901 -51.49 -21.74 -11.77
N THR A 902 -52.15 -21.34 -12.85
CA THR A 902 -53.20 -22.13 -13.50
C THR A 902 -52.72 -22.89 -14.74
N GLY A 903 -51.55 -22.52 -15.29
CA GLY A 903 -50.96 -23.13 -16.49
C GLY A 903 -51.51 -22.59 -17.81
N TRP A 904 -52.42 -21.60 -17.77
CA TRP A 904 -53.02 -21.03 -18.98
C TRP A 904 -52.11 -19.98 -19.62
N LEU A 905 -52.02 -20.05 -20.95
CA LEU A 905 -51.49 -18.97 -21.79
C LEU A 905 -52.67 -18.18 -22.36
N GLU A 906 -52.92 -17.02 -21.79
CA GLU A 906 -54.01 -16.13 -22.18
C GLU A 906 -53.54 -15.13 -23.24
N MET A 907 -54.34 -14.98 -24.30
CA MET A 907 -54.05 -14.12 -25.44
C MET A 907 -55.29 -13.26 -25.74
N ASN A 908 -55.43 -12.15 -25.03
CA ASN A 908 -56.69 -11.36 -24.95
C ASN A 908 -56.71 -10.11 -25.86
N GLY A 909 -55.74 -9.97 -26.77
CA GLY A 909 -55.67 -8.87 -27.73
C GLY A 909 -56.19 -9.22 -29.12
N HIS A 910 -56.34 -8.23 -30.00
CA HIS A 910 -56.58 -8.50 -31.43
C HIS A 910 -55.24 -8.77 -32.13
N GLY A 911 -55.10 -9.90 -32.84
CA GLY A 911 -53.90 -10.24 -33.61
C GLY A 911 -52.73 -10.75 -32.75
N VAL A 912 -53.05 -11.32 -31.59
CA VAL A 912 -52.11 -12.02 -30.70
C VAL A 912 -51.97 -13.48 -31.12
N GLY A 913 -50.78 -14.03 -30.98
CA GLY A 913 -50.51 -15.37 -31.48
C GLY A 913 -49.04 -15.75 -31.49
N ILE A 914 -48.76 -16.92 -32.05
CA ILE A 914 -47.41 -17.48 -32.21
C ILE A 914 -47.03 -17.33 -33.68
N LYS A 915 -45.85 -16.77 -33.96
CA LYS A 915 -45.34 -16.61 -35.33
C LYS A 915 -43.90 -17.07 -35.46
N ASN A 916 -43.56 -17.63 -36.61
CA ASN A 916 -42.22 -18.03 -36.98
C ASN A 916 -41.88 -17.47 -38.37
N ARG A 917 -40.67 -16.92 -38.53
CA ARG A 917 -40.18 -16.38 -39.80
C ARG A 917 -38.74 -16.77 -40.02
N PHE A 918 -38.51 -17.69 -40.95
CA PHE A 918 -37.17 -17.93 -41.49
C PHE A 918 -36.82 -16.83 -42.51
N LEU A 919 -35.53 -16.47 -42.58
CA LEU A 919 -35.05 -15.49 -43.55
C LEU A 919 -35.38 -15.94 -44.99
N GLY A 920 -35.99 -15.04 -45.78
CA GLY A 920 -36.37 -15.31 -47.16
C GLY A 920 -37.53 -16.30 -47.37
N ARG A 921 -38.20 -16.78 -46.30
CA ARG A 921 -39.34 -17.71 -46.39
C ARG A 921 -40.66 -17.06 -45.93
N PRO A 922 -41.82 -17.60 -46.34
CA PRO A 922 -43.13 -17.13 -45.87
C PRO A 922 -43.26 -17.12 -44.33
N LEU A 923 -44.02 -16.16 -43.80
CA LEU A 923 -44.35 -16.08 -42.38
C LEU A 923 -45.34 -17.18 -42.03
N GLN A 924 -45.06 -17.96 -40.99
CA GLN A 924 -45.96 -18.96 -40.43
C GLN A 924 -46.55 -18.39 -39.14
N TYR A 925 -47.86 -18.48 -38.94
CA TYR A 925 -48.47 -17.98 -37.73
C TYR A 925 -49.76 -18.71 -37.33
N LEU A 926 -49.95 -18.83 -36.02
CA LEU A 926 -51.23 -19.11 -35.38
C LEU A 926 -51.68 -17.80 -34.71
N THR A 927 -52.87 -17.31 -35.04
CA THR A 927 -53.39 -16.05 -34.48
C THR A 927 -54.82 -16.20 -34.00
N PHE A 928 -55.14 -15.45 -32.95
CA PHE A 928 -56.48 -15.27 -32.42
C PHE A 928 -56.96 -13.86 -32.76
N GLY A 929 -58.19 -13.77 -33.26
CA GLY A 929 -58.78 -12.49 -33.63
C GLY A 929 -60.28 -12.47 -33.45
N ALA A 930 -60.83 -11.27 -33.59
CA ALA A 930 -62.26 -11.02 -33.54
C ALA A 930 -62.69 -10.27 -34.82
N GLY A 931 -63.93 -10.46 -35.22
CA GLY A 931 -64.51 -9.82 -36.39
C GLY A 931 -65.98 -10.15 -36.54
N THR A 932 -66.51 -9.91 -37.73
CA THR A 932 -67.92 -10.17 -38.04
C THR A 932 -68.01 -11.19 -39.17
N ILE A 933 -68.75 -12.27 -38.96
CA ILE A 933 -69.07 -13.28 -39.95
C ILE A 933 -70.58 -13.23 -40.22
N ASN A 934 -70.99 -13.01 -41.47
CA ASN A 934 -72.40 -12.93 -41.86
C ASN A 934 -73.26 -11.99 -40.99
N GLY A 935 -72.68 -10.88 -40.49
CA GLY A 935 -73.36 -9.93 -39.59
C GLY A 935 -73.39 -10.33 -38.11
N VAL A 936 -72.82 -11.48 -37.73
CA VAL A 936 -72.67 -11.95 -36.35
C VAL A 936 -71.26 -11.65 -35.85
N ASN A 937 -71.15 -11.04 -34.67
CA ASN A 937 -69.85 -10.83 -34.03
C ASN A 937 -69.30 -12.17 -33.55
N GLY A 938 -68.08 -12.48 -33.99
CA GLY A 938 -67.43 -13.74 -33.71
C GLY A 938 -65.94 -13.58 -33.51
N THR A 939 -65.35 -14.67 -33.05
CA THR A 939 -63.91 -14.84 -32.92
C THR A 939 -63.43 -15.89 -33.90
N TYR A 940 -62.17 -15.79 -34.30
CA TYR A 940 -61.54 -16.80 -35.13
C TYR A 940 -60.19 -17.24 -34.56
N THR A 941 -59.88 -18.50 -34.82
CA THR A 941 -58.53 -19.05 -34.71
C THR A 941 -58.04 -19.35 -36.11
N ALA A 942 -56.86 -18.84 -36.48
CA ALA A 942 -56.30 -19.05 -37.80
C ALA A 942 -54.89 -19.64 -37.70
N LEU A 943 -54.62 -20.66 -38.51
CA LEU A 943 -53.31 -21.26 -38.73
C LEU A 943 -52.95 -21.04 -40.20
N LEU A 944 -52.05 -20.10 -40.47
CA LEU A 944 -51.80 -19.57 -41.80
C LEU A 944 -50.31 -19.41 -42.08
N SER A 945 -49.98 -19.42 -43.36
CA SER A 945 -48.70 -18.99 -43.92
C SER A 945 -48.94 -17.88 -44.93
N ASN A 946 -48.15 -16.80 -44.88
CA ASN A 946 -48.29 -15.66 -45.79
C ASN A 946 -46.95 -15.34 -46.48
N ARG A 947 -46.98 -15.32 -47.81
CA ARG A 947 -45.77 -15.11 -48.65
C ARG A 947 -45.15 -13.72 -48.48
N ASN A 948 -45.96 -12.70 -48.21
CA ASN A 948 -45.52 -11.31 -48.05
C ASN A 948 -45.05 -10.99 -46.62
N GLY A 949 -45.12 -11.96 -45.70
CA GLY A 949 -44.72 -11.77 -44.32
C GLY A 949 -45.71 -10.97 -43.47
N LEU A 950 -46.97 -10.88 -43.91
CA LEU A 950 -48.02 -10.14 -43.22
C LEU A 950 -48.97 -11.08 -42.46
N GLN A 951 -49.46 -10.64 -41.29
CA GLN A 951 -50.58 -11.28 -40.60
C GLN A 951 -51.91 -10.84 -41.24
N LYS A 952 -52.12 -11.25 -42.49
CA LYS A 952 -53.32 -10.95 -43.27
C LYS A 952 -53.83 -12.21 -43.95
N MET A 953 -55.13 -12.22 -44.23
CA MET A 953 -55.83 -13.21 -45.04
C MET A 953 -56.03 -12.67 -46.45
N ASP A 954 -54.92 -12.45 -47.15
CA ASP A 954 -54.91 -11.95 -48.52
C ASP A 954 -54.72 -13.10 -49.53
N ASN A 955 -54.66 -12.75 -50.82
CA ASN A 955 -54.41 -13.67 -51.92
C ASN A 955 -53.04 -14.39 -51.86
N THR A 956 -52.15 -14.01 -50.93
CA THR A 956 -50.84 -14.64 -50.72
C THR A 956 -50.81 -15.58 -49.51
N SER A 957 -51.97 -15.81 -48.90
CA SER A 957 -52.14 -16.61 -47.70
C SER A 957 -52.56 -18.04 -48.03
N ALA A 958 -52.04 -18.99 -47.27
CA ALA A 958 -52.44 -20.40 -47.33
C ALA A 958 -52.63 -20.96 -45.91
N GLY A 959 -53.65 -21.78 -45.70
CA GLY A 959 -53.94 -22.44 -44.42
C GLY A 959 -55.43 -22.45 -44.08
N ILE A 960 -55.76 -22.46 -42.79
CA ILE A 960 -57.12 -22.65 -42.28
C ILE A 960 -57.50 -21.56 -41.27
N GLN A 961 -58.76 -21.12 -41.33
CA GLN A 961 -59.39 -20.25 -40.35
C GLN A 961 -60.69 -20.86 -39.86
N ILE A 962 -60.89 -20.85 -38.55
CA ILE A 962 -62.07 -21.39 -37.88
C ILE A 962 -62.78 -20.24 -37.18
N TRP A 963 -64.01 -19.95 -37.60
CA TRP A 963 -64.89 -18.94 -37.04
C TRP A 963 -65.93 -19.53 -36.11
N ASN A 964 -66.18 -18.82 -35.02
CA ASN A 964 -67.30 -19.09 -34.12
C ASN A 964 -67.83 -17.77 -33.56
N GLY A 965 -69.13 -17.52 -33.72
CA GLY A 965 -69.79 -16.30 -33.25
C GLY A 965 -71.24 -16.54 -32.88
N ARG A 966 -71.74 -15.70 -31.96
CA ARG A 966 -73.15 -15.73 -31.53
C ARG A 966 -73.64 -14.33 -31.18
N THR A 967 -74.75 -13.93 -31.80
CA THR A 967 -75.51 -12.73 -31.42
C THR A 967 -76.95 -13.13 -31.13
N GLY A 968 -77.34 -13.17 -29.85
CA GLY A 968 -78.67 -13.63 -29.44
C GLY A 968 -78.89 -15.12 -29.76
N ALA A 969 -79.88 -15.43 -30.59
CA ALA A 969 -80.18 -16.79 -31.08
C ALA A 969 -79.41 -17.16 -32.36
N ASN A 970 -78.79 -16.19 -33.03
CA ASN A 970 -78.07 -16.43 -34.28
C ASN A 970 -76.66 -16.93 -33.97
N VAL A 971 -76.35 -18.14 -34.43
CA VAL A 971 -75.04 -18.80 -34.29
C VAL A 971 -74.45 -18.97 -35.67
N GLU A 972 -73.26 -18.43 -35.87
CA GLU A 972 -72.52 -18.54 -37.13
C GLU A 972 -71.19 -19.26 -36.87
N THR A 973 -70.94 -20.30 -37.65
CA THR A 973 -69.70 -21.07 -37.61
C THR A 973 -69.22 -21.31 -39.03
N ALA A 974 -67.93 -21.12 -39.28
CA ALA A 974 -67.34 -21.42 -40.59
C ALA A 974 -65.92 -21.94 -40.45
N ILE A 975 -65.54 -22.82 -41.36
CA ILE A 975 -64.15 -23.20 -41.59
C ILE A 975 -63.79 -22.72 -42.99
N THR A 976 -62.83 -21.82 -43.08
CA THR A 976 -62.36 -21.23 -44.33
C THR A 976 -60.96 -21.73 -44.62
N PHE A 977 -60.79 -22.35 -45.78
CA PHE A 977 -59.48 -22.74 -46.28
C PHE A 977 -58.96 -21.67 -47.24
N TYR A 978 -57.70 -21.29 -47.06
CA TYR A 978 -56.98 -20.34 -47.89
C TYR A 978 -55.91 -21.09 -48.67
N GLY A 979 -55.82 -20.86 -49.98
CA GLY A 979 -54.84 -21.49 -50.85
C GLY A 979 -55.31 -21.55 -52.30
N GLN A 980 -54.36 -21.65 -53.22
CA GLN A 980 -54.67 -21.83 -54.64
C GLN A 980 -55.03 -23.29 -54.94
N THR A 981 -54.24 -24.22 -54.38
CA THR A 981 -54.44 -25.66 -54.48
C THR A 981 -54.38 -26.24 -53.05
N MET A 982 -55.35 -27.09 -52.72
CA MET A 982 -55.46 -27.75 -51.42
C MET A 982 -55.47 -29.26 -51.64
N ASP A 983 -54.39 -29.92 -51.24
CA ASP A 983 -54.22 -31.36 -51.41
C ASP A 983 -54.56 -32.10 -50.11
N PHE A 984 -55.50 -33.04 -50.22
CA PHE A 984 -55.83 -34.03 -49.20
C PHE A 984 -55.09 -35.31 -49.57
N MET A 985 -53.95 -35.52 -48.94
CA MET A 985 -53.09 -36.68 -49.17
C MET A 985 -53.33 -37.75 -48.10
N GLN A 986 -53.27 -39.03 -48.50
CA GLN A 986 -53.37 -40.15 -47.57
C GLN A 986 -52.17 -40.23 -46.62
N SER A 987 -50.97 -39.90 -47.11
CA SER A 987 -49.74 -39.86 -46.32
C SER A 987 -48.69 -38.94 -46.94
N GLY A 988 -47.58 -38.68 -46.23
CA GLY A 988 -46.42 -37.95 -46.75
C GLY A 988 -45.46 -38.80 -47.60
N GLN A 989 -45.80 -40.06 -47.90
CA GLN A 989 -44.96 -40.93 -48.73
C GLN A 989 -45.03 -40.53 -50.21
N TYR A 990 -43.92 -40.70 -50.92
CA TYR A 990 -43.87 -40.42 -52.35
C TYR A 990 -44.77 -41.39 -53.14
N GLY A 991 -45.65 -40.87 -53.99
CA GLY A 991 -46.46 -41.67 -54.92
C GLY A 991 -47.88 -42.04 -54.47
N VAL A 992 -48.35 -41.59 -53.30
CA VAL A 992 -49.75 -41.79 -52.87
C VAL A 992 -50.71 -40.86 -53.61
N THR A 993 -51.92 -41.35 -53.88
CA THR A 993 -52.99 -40.58 -54.51
C THR A 993 -53.43 -39.42 -53.61
N SER A 994 -53.73 -38.28 -54.24
CA SER A 994 -54.24 -37.09 -53.56
C SER A 994 -55.58 -36.68 -54.14
N LEU A 995 -56.49 -36.28 -53.26
CA LEU A 995 -57.67 -35.52 -53.64
C LEU A 995 -57.30 -34.04 -53.57
N SER A 996 -57.35 -33.34 -54.69
CA SER A 996 -56.92 -31.93 -54.77
C SER A 996 -58.09 -31.02 -55.12
N ILE A 997 -58.19 -29.88 -54.42
CA ILE A 997 -59.13 -28.80 -54.71
C ILE A 997 -58.34 -27.61 -55.25
N ASN A 998 -58.60 -27.24 -56.50
CA ASN A 998 -58.04 -26.05 -57.14
C ASN A 998 -59.06 -24.90 -57.09
N ALA A 999 -58.79 -23.91 -56.25
CA ALA A 999 -59.67 -22.76 -56.04
C ALA A 999 -59.63 -21.74 -57.19
N ILE A 1000 -58.55 -21.72 -58.00
CA ILE A 1000 -58.43 -20.82 -59.16
C ILE A 1000 -59.38 -21.28 -60.27
N ASN A 1001 -59.30 -22.57 -60.62
CA ASN A 1001 -60.09 -23.15 -61.71
C ASN A 1001 -61.45 -23.66 -61.25
N ARG A 1002 -61.71 -23.64 -59.94
CA ARG A 1002 -62.92 -24.21 -59.30
C ARG A 1002 -63.09 -25.69 -59.64
N GLN A 1003 -62.00 -26.45 -59.57
CA GLN A 1003 -61.93 -27.86 -59.95
C GLN A 1003 -61.57 -28.73 -58.74
N ILE A 1004 -62.14 -29.93 -58.67
CA ILE A 1004 -61.71 -31.00 -57.77
C ILE A 1004 -61.14 -32.12 -58.64
N THR A 1005 -59.90 -32.52 -58.39
CA THR A 1005 -59.16 -33.52 -59.17
C THR A 1005 -58.66 -34.66 -58.27
N GLY A 1006 -58.50 -35.86 -58.83
CA GLY A 1006 -58.17 -37.05 -58.04
C GLY A 1006 -59.37 -37.67 -57.32
N VAL A 1007 -60.60 -37.32 -57.75
CA VAL A 1007 -61.84 -37.97 -57.31
C VAL A 1007 -62.07 -39.20 -58.18
N GLU A 1008 -62.13 -40.38 -57.55
CA GLU A 1008 -62.51 -41.62 -58.25
C GLU A 1008 -64.03 -41.77 -58.38
N GLU A 1009 -64.78 -41.39 -57.35
CA GLU A 1009 -66.25 -41.54 -57.31
C GLU A 1009 -66.92 -40.41 -56.51
N ILE A 1010 -68.10 -39.97 -56.94
CA ILE A 1010 -68.94 -39.02 -56.17
C ILE A 1010 -70.22 -39.74 -55.76
N VAL A 1011 -70.40 -39.93 -54.45
CA VAL A 1011 -71.61 -40.57 -53.90
C VAL A 1011 -72.54 -39.51 -53.31
N LEU A 1012 -73.71 -39.32 -53.93
CA LEU A 1012 -74.74 -38.38 -53.47
C LEU A 1012 -75.88 -39.16 -52.83
N LYS A 1013 -76.15 -38.91 -51.53
CA LYS A 1013 -77.21 -39.61 -50.76
C LYS A 1013 -77.13 -41.15 -50.84
N GLY A 1014 -75.91 -41.69 -50.89
CA GLY A 1014 -75.68 -43.14 -50.99
C GLY A 1014 -75.77 -43.71 -52.42
N VAL A 1015 -75.93 -42.87 -53.45
CA VAL A 1015 -75.97 -43.29 -54.86
C VAL A 1015 -74.72 -42.78 -55.59
N SER A 1016 -74.04 -43.69 -56.28
CA SER A 1016 -72.86 -43.41 -57.11
C SER A 1016 -73.23 -42.58 -58.33
N LEU A 1017 -72.57 -41.45 -58.55
CA LEU A 1017 -72.82 -40.60 -59.72
C LEU A 1017 -72.38 -41.30 -61.02
N SER A 1018 -71.26 -42.03 -61.00
CA SER A 1018 -70.82 -42.83 -62.15
C SER A 1018 -71.91 -43.79 -62.60
N LYS A 1019 -72.49 -44.55 -61.67
CA LYS A 1019 -73.58 -45.49 -61.92
C LYS A 1019 -74.83 -44.81 -62.49
N VAL A 1020 -75.20 -43.64 -61.97
CA VAL A 1020 -76.34 -42.87 -62.51
C VAL A 1020 -76.06 -42.44 -63.95
N LEU A 1021 -74.84 -41.98 -64.25
CA LEU A 1021 -74.45 -41.60 -65.62
C LEU A 1021 -74.42 -42.81 -66.56
N ASP A 1022 -73.92 -43.97 -66.11
CA ASP A 1022 -73.95 -45.23 -66.86
C ASP A 1022 -75.39 -45.69 -67.13
N ASP A 1023 -76.27 -45.67 -66.11
CA ASP A 1023 -77.69 -46.00 -66.25
C ASP A 1023 -78.41 -45.05 -67.25
N ILE A 1024 -78.03 -43.76 -67.27
CA ILE A 1024 -78.53 -42.77 -68.25
C ILE A 1024 -77.99 -43.08 -69.65
N TYR A 1025 -76.69 -43.32 -69.79
CA TYR A 1025 -76.06 -43.65 -71.07
C TYR A 1025 -76.67 -44.90 -71.69
N ASP A 1026 -76.89 -45.95 -70.89
CA ASP A 1026 -77.54 -47.18 -71.32
C ASP A 1026 -79.00 -46.94 -71.73
N ASN A 1027 -79.75 -46.09 -71.03
CA ASN A 1027 -81.09 -45.70 -71.47
C ASN A 1027 -81.05 -44.99 -72.84
N PHE A 1028 -80.08 -44.12 -73.12
CA PHE A 1028 -79.92 -43.49 -74.44
C PHE A 1028 -79.52 -44.49 -75.53
N ARG A 1029 -78.66 -45.46 -75.21
CA ARG A 1029 -78.30 -46.55 -76.14
C ARG A 1029 -79.51 -47.41 -76.52
N ASN A 1030 -80.42 -47.64 -75.58
CA ASN A 1030 -81.68 -48.35 -75.84
C ASN A 1030 -82.64 -47.61 -76.78
N LEU A 1031 -82.55 -46.27 -76.90
CA LEU A 1031 -83.36 -45.50 -77.86
C LEU A 1031 -82.93 -45.69 -79.33
N GLY A 1032 -81.70 -46.15 -79.58
CA GLY A 1032 -81.17 -46.44 -80.92
C GLY A 1032 -81.31 -47.90 -81.37
N ALA A 1033 -81.84 -48.78 -80.53
CA ALA A 1033 -82.01 -50.20 -80.83
C ALA A 1033 -83.35 -50.49 -81.54
N VAL A 1034 -83.32 -51.38 -82.54
CA VAL A 1034 -84.52 -51.85 -83.27
C VAL A 1034 -85.53 -52.45 -82.29
N ALA A 1035 -86.80 -52.11 -82.45
CA ALA A 1035 -87.88 -52.51 -81.55
C ALA A 1035 -87.86 -54.03 -81.25
N GLY A 1036 -87.67 -54.38 -79.97
CA GLY A 1036 -87.86 -55.74 -79.46
C GLY A 1036 -86.62 -56.47 -78.92
N ASN A 1037 -85.42 -55.88 -78.95
CA ASN A 1037 -84.21 -56.53 -78.42
C ASN A 1037 -83.50 -55.66 -77.36
N TYR A 1038 -84.09 -55.56 -76.17
CA TYR A 1038 -83.48 -54.88 -75.02
C TYR A 1038 -82.73 -55.88 -74.16
N SER A 1039 -81.47 -55.59 -73.83
CA SER A 1039 -80.67 -56.45 -72.95
C SER A 1039 -81.11 -56.37 -71.48
N ARG A 1040 -81.74 -55.25 -71.03
CA ARG A 1040 -82.30 -55.02 -69.68
C ARG A 1040 -83.42 -53.96 -69.68
N GLY A 1041 -84.20 -53.88 -68.60
CA GLY A 1041 -85.32 -52.94 -68.42
C GLY A 1041 -84.90 -51.48 -68.16
N TYR A 1042 -85.71 -50.53 -68.63
CA TYR A 1042 -85.52 -49.08 -68.49
C TYR A 1042 -85.34 -48.65 -67.03
N TYR A 1043 -84.33 -47.81 -66.75
CA TYR A 1043 -84.13 -47.25 -65.40
C TYR A 1043 -84.98 -45.98 -65.22
N PRO A 1044 -86.01 -45.96 -64.34
CA PRO A 1044 -87.00 -44.89 -64.30
C PRO A 1044 -86.65 -43.73 -63.34
N LYS A 1045 -85.56 -43.83 -62.58
CA LYS A 1045 -85.20 -42.85 -61.53
C LYS A 1045 -84.16 -41.84 -62.03
N TRP A 1046 -84.55 -41.00 -62.98
CA TRP A 1046 -83.69 -39.97 -63.59
C TRP A 1046 -83.54 -38.70 -62.73
N ARG A 1047 -84.35 -38.54 -61.69
CA ARG A 1047 -84.43 -37.32 -60.88
C ARG A 1047 -83.74 -37.43 -59.53
#